data_AF-A0A2V2WPW5-F1
#
_entry.id   AF-A0A2V2WPW5-F1
#
_cell.length_a   1.000
_cell.length_b   1.000
_cell.length_c   1.000
_cell.angle_alpha   90.00
_cell.angle_beta   90.00
_cell.angle_gamma   90.00
#
_symmetry.space_group_name_H-M   'P 1'
#
loop_
_entity.id
_entity.type
_entity.pdbx_description
1 polymer ?
#
loop_
_entity_poly.entity_id
_entity_poly.type
_entity_poly.pdbx_seq_one_letter_code
_entity_poly.pdbx_strand_id
1 'polypeptide(L)'
;MADGRSSASVVAVDPEKAARERDEAARALLRDSPLQTHLQYMTNGLELTVPFTLKVVAEAVAFSRAKEVADEVLRSAWHLADTVLNNFNPNSEISMIGRLPVGQKHTMSATLKSVITCCQHVFNSSRGVFDPATGPIIEALRAKVAEKASVSDEQMEKLFRVCNFSSSFIVDLEMGTIARKHEDARFDLGGVSKGYIVDYVVERLNAAGIVDVYFEWGGDCRASGTNARRTPWMVGIIRPPSLEQLRNPPKDPSYIRVLPLNDEALCTSGDYENLTEGSNKKLYTSIFDWKKRSLLEPVESELAQVSIRCYSAMYADALATASLIKRDIKKVRQMLEDWRHVRNRVTNYVTYTRQGERVARMFEIATDNAEIRKKRIAGSLPARVIVVGGGLAGLSAAIEATACGAQVILLEKEPKVGGNSAKATSGINGWGTRAQAEQDVYDSGKYFERDTHKSGLGGSTDPGLVRTLSVKSGDAISWLSSLGVPLTVLSQLGGHSRKRTHRAPDKADGTPVPIGFTIMQTLEQHVRTKLADRVTIMENTTVTSLLSKSRVRHDGAKQVRVYGVEVLQDEGVVSRILADAVILATGGFSNDKTPNSLLQEFAPQLSGFPTTNGPWATGDGVKLARELGVKLVDMDKVQLHPTGLIDPKDPANPTKYLGPEALRGSGGVLLNKKGERFVNELDLRSVVSNAIIEQGDEYPDAGGSKFAFCVLNDAAVKLFGVNSHGFYWKRLGLFVKADTVEKLAALIGCPVENVRNTLGDYEQLSKENRQCPKTRKVVYPCVVGPQGPFYVAFVTPSIHYTMGGCLISPSAEMQLEENTTSPFGHRRPIFGLFGAGEVTGGVHGGNRLGGNSLLECVVFGRIAGDRAATILQKKPVPLSFKTWTTVILREVREGGMYGTGSRVLRFNLPGALQRSGLQLGQFIAIRGEWDGQQLIGYYSPITLPDDLGVIGILARSDKGTLKEWISALEPGDAVEMKGCGGLVIERRFSERYLYFSGHALKKLCLIAGGTGVAPMLQIIRAALKKPFLENIESIRLIYAAEDVSELTYRELLEHHQRDSKGKFRSIFVLNRPPPIWTDGVGFIDKKLLSSSVQPPAKDLLVAICGPPIMQRVVKTCLKSLGYDMQLVRTVDEVETQNSSKM
;
A
#
# COMPACT_ATOMS: atom_id res chain seq x y z
N MET A 1 1.97 48.02 -35.47
CA MET A 1 0.74 48.84 -35.37
C MET A 1 -0.46 47.93 -35.66
N ALA A 2 -1.70 48.40 -35.45
CA ALA A 2 -2.95 47.64 -35.61
C ALA A 2 -3.48 47.67 -37.09
N ASP A 3 -4.65 47.14 -37.49
CA ASP A 3 -5.72 46.38 -36.79
C ASP A 3 -6.10 45.00 -37.45
N GLY A 4 -7.24 44.64 -38.07
CA GLY A 4 -8.47 45.37 -38.48
C GLY A 4 -9.70 44.56 -38.95
N ARG A 5 -10.04 43.45 -38.24
CA ARG A 5 -11.35 42.73 -38.25
C ARG A 5 -11.85 41.98 -39.53
N SER A 6 -12.19 40.70 -39.33
CA SER A 6 -13.24 39.91 -40.04
C SER A 6 -12.96 39.50 -41.51
N SER A 7 -13.55 38.45 -42.11
CA SER A 7 -14.50 37.42 -41.64
C SER A 7 -14.41 36.12 -42.48
N ALA A 8 -14.49 34.95 -41.83
CA ALA A 8 -14.75 33.61 -42.42
C ALA A 8 -13.75 33.05 -43.47
N SER A 9 -13.60 31.73 -43.70
CA SER A 9 -13.79 30.53 -42.86
C SER A 9 -13.14 29.31 -43.54
N VAL A 10 -12.09 28.72 -42.96
CA VAL A 10 -11.64 27.34 -43.27
C VAL A 10 -11.19 26.68 -41.96
N VAL A 11 -11.57 25.42 -41.75
CA VAL A 11 -11.41 24.73 -40.45
C VAL A 11 -10.77 23.36 -40.64
N ALA A 12 -9.81 23.03 -39.78
CA ALA A 12 -9.35 21.66 -39.53
C ALA A 12 -9.38 21.40 -38.02
N VAL A 13 -10.22 20.46 -37.58
CA VAL A 13 -10.46 20.15 -36.15
C VAL A 13 -9.74 18.87 -35.75
N ASP A 14 -9.30 18.77 -34.50
CA ASP A 14 -9.01 17.48 -33.86
C ASP A 14 -10.33 16.67 -33.73
N PRO A 15 -10.47 15.51 -34.42
CA PRO A 15 -11.71 14.75 -34.40
C PRO A 15 -12.04 14.15 -33.02
N GLU A 16 -11.05 13.80 -32.20
CA GLU A 16 -11.32 13.18 -30.90
C GLU A 16 -11.88 14.17 -29.88
N LYS A 17 -11.40 15.42 -29.91
CA LYS A 17 -11.93 16.48 -29.05
C LYS A 17 -13.40 16.78 -29.41
N ALA A 18 -13.66 17.02 -30.69
CA ALA A 18 -15.00 17.32 -31.20
C ALA A 18 -15.97 16.13 -31.18
N ALA A 19 -15.49 14.89 -30.95
CA ALA A 19 -16.33 13.72 -30.68
C ALA A 19 -16.68 13.61 -29.20
N ARG A 20 -15.72 13.82 -28.29
CA ARG A 20 -15.98 13.82 -26.83
C ARG A 20 -16.97 14.91 -26.43
N GLU A 21 -16.79 16.13 -26.95
CA GLU A 21 -17.68 17.26 -26.70
C GLU A 21 -19.12 17.01 -27.21
N ARG A 22 -19.30 16.16 -28.23
CA ARG A 22 -20.63 15.74 -28.72
C ARG A 22 -21.25 14.58 -27.95
N ASP A 23 -20.46 13.60 -27.50
CA ASP A 23 -20.97 12.50 -26.67
C ASP A 23 -21.32 12.98 -25.25
N GLU A 24 -20.61 13.97 -24.72
CA GLU A 24 -20.95 14.62 -23.45
C GLU A 24 -22.26 15.43 -23.54
N ALA A 25 -22.53 16.07 -24.69
CA ALA A 25 -23.82 16.69 -24.99
C ALA A 25 -24.95 15.65 -25.20
N ALA A 26 -24.68 14.52 -25.86
CA ALA A 26 -25.66 13.44 -26.03
C ALA A 26 -26.06 12.80 -24.68
N ARG A 27 -25.09 12.60 -23.78
CA ARG A 27 -25.36 12.11 -22.41
C ARG A 27 -26.07 13.12 -21.51
N ALA A 28 -26.07 14.41 -21.87
CA ALA A 28 -26.87 15.42 -21.20
C ALA A 28 -28.37 15.35 -21.56
N LEU A 29 -28.72 14.77 -22.73
CA LEU A 29 -30.10 14.57 -23.20
C LEU A 29 -30.73 13.23 -22.77
N LEU A 30 -29.95 12.32 -22.18
CA LEU A 30 -30.39 10.95 -21.83
C LEU A 30 -30.50 10.72 -20.31
N ARG A 31 -30.78 11.76 -19.53
CA ARG A 31 -31.10 11.67 -18.09
C ARG A 31 -32.56 11.98 -17.75
N ASP A 32 -33.41 12.18 -18.76
CA ASP A 32 -34.86 12.37 -18.56
C ASP A 32 -35.54 11.06 -18.14
N SER A 33 -35.66 10.88 -16.83
CA SER A 33 -36.63 10.00 -16.19
C SER A 33 -37.19 10.74 -14.96
N PRO A 34 -38.43 11.26 -15.01
CA PRO A 34 -38.91 12.32 -14.12
C PRO A 34 -39.32 11.83 -12.70
N LEU A 35 -38.77 10.72 -12.21
CA LEU A 35 -39.27 10.04 -11.00
C LEU A 35 -38.38 10.16 -9.74
N GLN A 36 -37.15 10.71 -9.83
CA GLN A 36 -36.30 10.98 -8.64
C GLN A 36 -35.43 12.25 -8.80
N THR A 37 -36.04 13.40 -9.10
CA THR A 37 -35.31 14.68 -9.19
C THR A 37 -34.69 15.07 -7.84
N HIS A 38 -33.37 15.00 -7.76
CA HIS A 38 -32.58 15.61 -6.68
C HIS A 38 -32.34 17.08 -7.04
N LEU A 39 -32.64 17.99 -6.13
CA LEU A 39 -32.51 19.43 -6.32
C LEU A 39 -31.24 19.93 -5.62
N GLN A 40 -30.59 20.93 -6.21
CA GLN A 40 -29.38 21.54 -5.66
C GLN A 40 -29.68 22.96 -5.17
N TYR A 41 -29.51 23.19 -3.88
CA TYR A 41 -29.47 24.53 -3.30
C TYR A 41 -28.05 25.07 -3.46
N MET A 42 -27.93 26.35 -3.79
CA MET A 42 -26.67 27.04 -3.88
C MET A 42 -26.83 28.47 -3.36
N THR A 43 -25.92 28.88 -2.49
CA THR A 43 -25.84 30.25 -1.98
C THR A 43 -24.37 30.67 -1.91
N ASN A 44 -24.11 31.95 -2.16
CA ASN A 44 -22.78 32.54 -2.14
C ASN A 44 -22.86 34.00 -1.69
N GLY A 45 -21.71 34.56 -1.32
CA GLY A 45 -21.64 35.93 -0.82
C GLY A 45 -20.25 36.27 -0.31
N LEU A 46 -20.17 37.39 0.41
CA LEU A 46 -18.97 37.89 1.07
C LEU A 46 -19.29 38.05 2.56
N GLU A 47 -18.58 37.33 3.42
CA GLU A 47 -18.82 37.37 4.87
C GLU A 47 -17.50 37.46 5.64
N LEU A 48 -17.45 38.33 6.66
CA LEU A 48 -16.20 38.74 7.33
C LEU A 48 -15.07 39.12 6.33
N THR A 49 -15.43 39.79 5.23
CA THR A 49 -14.57 40.15 4.07
C THR A 49 -14.04 38.99 3.22
N VAL A 50 -14.49 37.76 3.45
CA VAL A 50 -14.03 36.54 2.76
C VAL A 50 -15.17 35.94 1.93
N PRO A 51 -14.96 35.59 0.64
CA PRO A 51 -16.01 35.04 -0.21
C PRO A 51 -16.35 33.60 0.21
N PHE A 52 -17.62 33.22 0.13
CA PHE A 52 -18.10 31.85 0.38
C PHE A 52 -18.99 31.30 -0.74
N THR A 53 -19.01 29.97 -0.87
CA THR A 53 -20.00 29.24 -1.68
C THR A 53 -20.44 27.98 -0.94
N LEU A 54 -21.74 27.85 -0.67
CA LEU A 54 -22.36 26.60 -0.21
C LEU A 54 -23.20 25.98 -1.34
N LYS A 55 -23.07 24.66 -1.52
CA LYS A 55 -23.91 23.82 -2.38
C LYS A 55 -24.39 22.62 -1.58
N VAL A 56 -25.70 22.38 -1.62
CA VAL A 56 -26.37 21.27 -0.93
C VAL A 56 -27.24 20.55 -1.94
N VAL A 57 -27.20 19.22 -1.98
CA VAL A 57 -28.12 18.39 -2.76
C VAL A 57 -29.10 17.71 -1.81
N ALA A 58 -30.38 17.68 -2.17
CA ALA A 58 -31.40 16.94 -1.44
C ALA A 58 -32.48 16.40 -2.41
N GLU A 59 -33.20 15.36 -2.00
CA GLU A 59 -34.42 14.94 -2.71
C GLU A 59 -35.47 16.05 -2.66
N ALA A 60 -36.30 16.17 -3.70
CA ALA A 60 -37.29 17.26 -3.81
C ALA A 60 -38.20 17.40 -2.58
N VAL A 61 -38.57 16.30 -1.94
CA VAL A 61 -39.40 16.26 -0.72
C VAL A 61 -38.70 16.80 0.54
N ALA A 62 -37.37 16.81 0.57
CA ALA A 62 -36.56 17.32 1.67
C ALA A 62 -35.98 18.72 1.40
N PHE A 63 -36.14 19.24 0.19
CA PHE A 63 -35.37 20.37 -0.33
C PHE A 63 -35.56 21.68 0.46
N SER A 64 -36.80 22.05 0.80
CA SER A 64 -37.07 23.28 1.57
C SER A 64 -36.42 23.24 2.95
N ARG A 65 -36.55 22.11 3.67
CA ARG A 65 -35.89 21.89 4.95
C ARG A 65 -34.36 21.92 4.82
N ALA A 66 -33.82 21.32 3.76
CA ALA A 66 -32.37 21.33 3.52
C ALA A 66 -31.84 22.75 3.29
N LYS A 67 -32.62 23.63 2.63
CA LYS A 67 -32.32 25.06 2.51
C LYS A 67 -32.37 25.78 3.86
N GLU A 68 -33.46 25.62 4.61
CA GLU A 68 -33.66 26.31 5.90
C GLU A 68 -32.55 25.99 6.90
N VAL A 69 -32.18 24.70 7.01
CA VAL A 69 -31.06 24.24 7.84
C VAL A 69 -29.72 24.76 7.33
N ALA A 70 -29.51 24.84 6.01
CA ALA A 70 -28.29 25.44 5.44
C ALA A 70 -28.14 26.91 5.81
N ASP A 71 -29.21 27.70 5.69
CA ASP A 71 -29.19 29.12 6.02
C ASP A 71 -29.01 29.34 7.55
N GLU A 72 -29.52 28.44 8.40
CA GLU A 72 -29.29 28.47 9.86
C GLU A 72 -27.86 28.07 10.25
N VAL A 73 -27.30 27.02 9.63
CA VAL A 73 -25.93 26.57 9.87
C VAL A 73 -24.93 27.65 9.44
N LEU A 74 -25.16 28.34 8.31
CA LEU A 74 -24.33 29.49 7.90
C LEU A 74 -24.39 30.63 8.93
N ARG A 75 -25.58 31.08 9.35
CA ARG A 75 -25.71 32.12 10.40
C ARG A 75 -24.98 31.73 11.69
N SER A 76 -25.08 30.46 12.09
CA SER A 76 -24.40 29.92 13.27
C SER A 76 -22.87 29.93 13.10
N ALA A 77 -22.38 29.56 11.92
CA ALA A 77 -20.96 29.53 11.59
C ALA A 77 -20.35 30.94 11.55
N TRP A 78 -21.04 31.92 10.99
CA TRP A 78 -20.60 33.33 10.95
C TRP A 78 -20.55 33.96 12.34
N HIS A 79 -21.58 33.72 13.16
CA HIS A 79 -21.58 34.14 14.56
C HIS A 79 -20.41 33.51 15.33
N LEU A 80 -20.16 32.21 15.17
CA LEU A 80 -19.05 31.51 15.81
C LEU A 80 -17.68 32.03 15.36
N ALA A 81 -17.51 32.29 14.05
CA ALA A 81 -16.29 32.86 13.51
C ALA A 81 -15.99 34.23 14.15
N ASP A 82 -16.99 35.11 14.23
CA ASP A 82 -16.82 36.45 14.77
C ASP A 82 -16.65 36.49 16.31
N THR A 83 -17.46 35.72 17.07
CA THR A 83 -17.43 35.79 18.54
C THR A 83 -16.38 34.89 19.19
N VAL A 84 -15.76 33.95 18.47
CA VAL A 84 -14.74 33.04 19.04
C VAL A 84 -13.37 33.20 18.38
N LEU A 85 -13.30 33.32 17.04
CA LEU A 85 -12.06 33.15 16.28
C LEU A 85 -11.54 34.44 15.63
N ASN A 86 -12.34 35.51 15.57
CA ASN A 86 -11.97 36.77 14.92
C ASN A 86 -11.09 37.64 15.82
N ASN A 87 -9.79 37.72 15.52
CA ASN A 87 -8.82 38.57 16.21
C ASN A 87 -9.07 40.09 16.01
N PHE A 88 -9.94 40.50 15.08
CA PHE A 88 -10.30 41.90 14.84
C PHE A 88 -11.55 42.34 15.61
N ASN A 89 -12.43 41.42 16.01
CA ASN A 89 -13.51 41.74 16.93
C ASN A 89 -12.94 41.80 18.36
N PRO A 90 -12.99 42.95 19.06
CA PRO A 90 -12.41 43.07 20.41
C PRO A 90 -13.15 42.19 21.43
N ASN A 91 -14.41 41.85 21.19
CA ASN A 91 -15.26 41.07 22.11
C ASN A 91 -15.19 39.56 21.87
N SER A 92 -14.41 39.09 20.89
CA SER A 92 -14.26 37.66 20.62
C SER A 92 -13.46 36.96 21.73
N GLU A 93 -13.70 35.66 21.92
CA GLU A 93 -12.99 34.86 22.94
C GLU A 93 -11.47 34.99 22.78
N ILE A 94 -10.95 34.81 21.56
CA ILE A 94 -9.52 34.92 21.25
C ILE A 94 -8.94 36.32 21.55
N SER A 95 -9.69 37.38 21.25
CA SER A 95 -9.29 38.76 21.54
C SER A 95 -9.31 39.08 23.03
N MET A 96 -10.23 38.48 23.80
CA MET A 96 -10.27 38.62 25.26
C MET A 96 -9.06 37.94 25.93
N ILE A 97 -8.67 36.74 25.47
CA ILE A 97 -7.50 36.00 25.98
C ILE A 97 -6.24 36.86 25.91
N GLY A 98 -6.04 37.57 24.80
CA GLY A 98 -4.91 38.50 24.60
C GLY A 98 -4.89 39.73 25.51
N ARG A 99 -5.90 39.91 26.38
CA ARG A 99 -6.03 41.05 27.32
C ARG A 99 -6.26 40.65 28.79
N LEU A 100 -6.40 39.36 29.11
CA LEU A 100 -6.53 38.89 30.50
C LEU A 100 -5.22 39.10 31.28
N PRO A 101 -5.21 39.61 32.52
CA PRO A 101 -4.00 39.73 33.36
C PRO A 101 -3.04 38.53 33.28
N VAL A 102 -1.74 38.79 33.17
CA VAL A 102 -0.72 37.73 32.99
C VAL A 102 -0.81 36.68 34.10
N GLY A 103 -0.82 35.41 33.70
CA GLY A 103 -1.03 34.25 34.58
C GLY A 103 -2.50 33.90 34.88
N GLN A 104 -3.48 34.77 34.59
CA GLN A 104 -4.89 34.46 34.76
C GLN A 104 -5.34 33.37 33.78
N LYS A 105 -5.95 32.29 34.31
CA LYS A 105 -6.54 31.22 33.52
C LYS A 105 -7.92 31.61 32.99
N HIS A 106 -8.13 31.33 31.71
CA HIS A 106 -9.42 31.29 31.02
C HIS A 106 -9.83 29.83 30.76
N THR A 107 -11.12 29.52 30.78
CA THR A 107 -11.64 28.21 30.35
C THR A 107 -12.14 28.32 28.92
N MET A 108 -11.45 27.65 27.99
CA MET A 108 -11.74 27.73 26.55
C MET A 108 -13.10 27.11 26.21
N SER A 109 -13.83 27.74 25.28
CA SER A 109 -14.95 27.11 24.60
C SER A 109 -14.51 25.81 23.90
N ALA A 110 -15.46 24.89 23.65
CA ALA A 110 -15.17 23.65 22.92
C ALA A 110 -14.56 23.92 21.53
N THR A 111 -15.01 24.99 20.86
CA THR A 111 -14.46 25.49 19.60
C THR A 111 -13.01 25.93 19.74
N LEU A 112 -12.72 26.85 20.68
CA LEU A 112 -11.36 27.35 20.85
C LEU A 112 -10.40 26.24 21.33
N LYS A 113 -10.84 25.35 22.23
CA LYS A 113 -10.09 24.16 22.65
C LYS A 113 -9.72 23.26 21.46
N SER A 114 -10.64 23.07 20.51
CA SER A 114 -10.38 22.32 19.27
C SER A 114 -9.33 23.00 18.39
N VAL A 115 -9.47 24.31 18.15
CA VAL A 115 -8.53 25.09 17.32
C VAL A 115 -7.13 25.12 17.95
N ILE A 116 -7.02 25.39 19.25
CA ILE A 116 -5.73 25.40 19.98
C ILE A 116 -5.08 24.00 20.00
N THR A 117 -5.87 22.92 20.06
CA THR A 117 -5.36 21.54 19.92
C THR A 117 -4.76 21.30 18.53
N CYS A 118 -5.42 21.77 17.47
CA CYS A 118 -4.88 21.74 16.11
C CYS A 118 -3.57 22.53 16.01
N CYS A 119 -3.58 23.78 16.46
CA CYS A 119 -2.42 24.66 16.47
C CYS A 119 -1.21 24.03 17.18
N GLN A 120 -1.39 23.47 18.37
CA GLN A 120 -0.29 22.85 19.11
C GLN A 120 0.29 21.61 18.39
N HIS A 121 -0.57 20.80 17.75
CA HIS A 121 -0.12 19.62 16.99
C HIS A 121 0.62 20.01 15.70
N VAL A 122 0.14 21.04 14.98
CA VAL A 122 0.81 21.55 13.77
C VAL A 122 2.08 22.34 14.12
N PHE A 123 2.12 23.09 15.22
CA PHE A 123 3.35 23.68 15.77
C PHE A 123 4.40 22.60 16.06
N ASN A 124 4.04 21.55 16.81
CA ASN A 124 4.96 20.47 17.16
C ASN A 124 5.49 19.72 15.93
N SER A 125 4.61 19.25 15.04
CA SER A 125 5.00 18.46 13.85
C SER A 125 5.75 19.30 12.80
N SER A 126 5.39 20.59 12.65
CA SER A 126 6.14 21.51 11.79
C SER A 126 7.48 21.95 12.39
N ARG A 127 7.76 21.62 13.67
CA ARG A 127 8.92 22.05 14.46
C ARG A 127 8.99 23.57 14.66
N GLY A 128 7.88 24.16 15.11
CA GLY A 128 7.72 25.59 15.41
C GLY A 128 7.61 26.50 14.18
N VAL A 129 7.51 25.95 12.97
CA VAL A 129 7.46 26.75 11.74
C VAL A 129 6.08 27.36 11.51
N PHE A 130 5.01 26.63 11.85
CA PHE A 130 3.68 27.18 12.07
C PHE A 130 3.57 27.58 13.54
N ASP A 131 3.41 28.87 13.83
CA ASP A 131 3.24 29.37 15.19
C ASP A 131 2.12 30.42 15.24
N PRO A 132 1.00 30.14 15.93
CA PRO A 132 -0.12 31.06 16.01
C PRO A 132 0.12 32.22 16.99
N ALA A 133 1.17 32.25 17.81
CA ALA A 133 1.46 33.36 18.73
C ALA A 133 2.22 34.52 18.05
N THR A 134 2.26 34.54 16.72
CA THR A 134 3.02 35.49 15.89
C THR A 134 2.27 36.79 15.59
N GLY A 135 1.00 36.91 15.99
CA GLY A 135 0.16 38.11 15.77
C GLY A 135 0.84 39.45 16.07
N PRO A 136 1.49 39.65 17.24
CA PRO A 136 2.20 40.90 17.57
C PRO A 136 3.38 41.21 16.65
N ILE A 137 4.09 40.16 16.19
CA ILE A 137 5.20 40.28 15.24
C ILE A 137 4.66 40.70 13.87
N ILE A 138 3.58 40.07 13.41
CA ILE A 138 2.93 40.36 12.13
C ILE A 138 2.35 41.78 12.11
N GLU A 139 1.70 42.21 13.20
CA GLU A 139 1.17 43.55 13.41
C GLU A 139 2.28 44.61 13.31
N ALA A 140 3.38 44.43 14.05
CA ALA A 140 4.53 45.34 14.04
C ALA A 140 5.23 45.39 12.66
N LEU A 141 5.42 44.24 12.02
CA LEU A 141 6.02 44.17 10.67
C LEU A 141 5.13 44.84 9.61
N ARG A 142 3.80 44.64 9.65
CA ARG A 142 2.86 45.34 8.75
C ARG A 142 2.90 46.85 8.95
N ALA A 143 2.97 47.32 10.20
CA ALA A 143 3.07 48.75 10.50
C ALA A 143 4.38 49.36 9.97
N LYS A 144 5.49 48.60 10.03
CA LYS A 144 6.81 49.00 9.47
C LYS A 144 6.82 48.98 7.93
N VAL A 145 6.23 47.97 7.29
CA VAL A 145 6.10 47.87 5.82
C VAL A 145 5.21 48.98 5.24
N ALA A 146 4.13 49.35 5.94
CA ALA A 146 3.21 50.40 5.51
C ALA A 146 3.63 51.82 5.95
N GLU A 147 4.80 51.98 6.58
CA GLU A 147 5.33 53.24 7.12
C GLU A 147 4.40 53.96 8.13
N LYS A 148 3.52 53.20 8.80
CA LYS A 148 2.49 53.74 9.72
C LYS A 148 2.93 53.90 11.17
N ALA A 149 4.08 53.33 11.56
CA ALA A 149 4.60 53.46 12.93
C ALA A 149 6.12 53.32 13.00
N SER A 150 6.75 54.10 13.88
CA SER A 150 8.18 54.02 14.20
C SER A 150 8.49 52.90 15.20
N VAL A 151 8.28 51.64 14.80
CA VAL A 151 8.65 50.47 15.63
C VAL A 151 10.18 50.31 15.63
N SER A 152 10.79 50.36 16.81
CA SER A 152 12.26 50.24 16.93
C SER A 152 12.74 48.81 16.73
N ASP A 153 13.99 48.63 16.31
CA ASP A 153 14.56 47.29 16.15
C ASP A 153 14.74 46.56 17.50
N GLU A 154 14.89 47.29 18.60
CA GLU A 154 14.85 46.74 19.96
C GLU A 154 13.45 46.18 20.32
N GLN A 155 12.38 46.91 19.97
CA GLN A 155 11.00 46.41 20.13
C GLN A 155 10.77 45.16 19.29
N MET A 156 11.28 45.12 18.04
CA MET A 156 11.22 43.92 17.21
C MET A 156 11.97 42.72 17.82
N GLU A 157 13.20 42.91 18.32
CA GLU A 157 13.98 41.83 18.93
C GLU A 157 13.38 41.35 20.26
N LYS A 158 12.74 42.26 21.04
CA LYS A 158 11.89 41.86 22.18
C LYS A 158 10.77 40.93 21.71
N LEU A 159 10.00 41.30 20.69
CA LEU A 159 8.88 40.50 20.17
C LEU A 159 9.36 39.15 19.63
N PHE A 160 10.41 39.10 18.80
CA PHE A 160 10.98 37.84 18.28
C PHE A 160 11.45 36.88 19.38
N ARG A 161 11.88 37.40 20.54
CA ARG A 161 12.32 36.59 21.69
C ARG A 161 11.17 35.99 22.50
N VAL A 162 10.02 36.68 22.60
CA VAL A 162 8.93 36.28 23.52
C VAL A 162 7.67 35.77 22.82
N CYS A 163 7.35 36.26 21.62
CA CYS A 163 6.10 35.95 20.90
C CYS A 163 6.24 34.65 20.09
N ASN A 164 6.20 33.52 20.79
CA ASN A 164 6.10 32.18 20.21
C ASN A 164 5.19 31.31 21.10
N PHE A 165 4.52 30.29 20.55
CA PHE A 165 3.46 29.56 21.24
C PHE A 165 3.86 29.06 22.64
N SER A 166 5.07 28.51 22.76
CA SER A 166 5.61 27.96 24.00
C SER A 166 6.04 29.04 25.02
N SER A 167 6.51 30.21 24.57
CA SER A 167 6.89 31.32 25.45
C SER A 167 5.72 32.22 25.83
N SER A 168 4.68 32.31 24.99
CA SER A 168 3.56 33.24 25.17
C SER A 168 2.41 32.69 25.99
N PHE A 169 2.16 31.37 25.95
CA PHE A 169 0.98 30.78 26.60
C PHE A 169 1.31 29.60 27.53
N ILE A 170 0.47 29.42 28.55
CA ILE A 170 0.28 28.17 29.29
C ILE A 170 -1.02 27.58 28.75
N VAL A 171 -0.97 26.38 28.19
CA VAL A 171 -2.15 25.65 27.66
C VAL A 171 -2.26 24.32 28.38
N ASP A 172 -3.44 24.06 28.93
CA ASP A 172 -3.83 22.82 29.58
C ASP A 172 -5.01 22.23 28.80
N LEU A 173 -4.72 21.27 27.91
CA LEU A 173 -5.73 20.65 27.04
C LEU A 173 -6.64 19.68 27.79
N GLU A 174 -6.25 19.16 28.95
CA GLU A 174 -7.11 18.26 29.73
C GLU A 174 -8.21 19.10 30.41
N MET A 175 -7.80 20.04 31.28
CA MET A 175 -8.71 20.98 31.94
C MET A 175 -9.37 21.97 30.95
N GLY A 176 -8.83 22.12 29.75
CA GLY A 176 -9.33 23.07 28.74
C GLY A 176 -9.04 24.53 29.10
N THR A 177 -7.94 24.81 29.80
CA THR A 177 -7.61 26.17 30.26
C THR A 177 -6.40 26.76 29.54
N ILE A 178 -6.36 28.08 29.45
CA ILE A 178 -5.28 28.84 28.82
C ILE A 178 -4.98 30.13 29.59
N ALA A 179 -3.71 30.53 29.67
CA ALA A 179 -3.26 31.78 30.29
C ALA A 179 -2.10 32.39 29.48
N ARG A 180 -2.00 33.72 29.39
CA ARG A 180 -0.83 34.40 28.80
C ARG A 180 0.30 34.60 29.81
N LYS A 181 1.55 34.49 29.33
CA LYS A 181 2.80 34.55 30.10
C LYS A 181 3.47 35.94 30.13
N HIS A 182 3.10 36.83 29.20
CA HIS A 182 3.59 38.20 29.11
C HIS A 182 2.53 39.09 28.42
N GLU A 183 2.65 40.41 28.57
CA GLU A 183 1.62 41.34 28.06
C GLU A 183 1.47 41.30 26.52
N ASP A 184 2.57 41.14 25.78
CA ASP A 184 2.51 41.13 24.30
C ASP A 184 1.80 39.89 23.72
N ALA A 185 1.52 38.85 24.50
CA ALA A 185 1.03 37.55 24.01
C ALA A 185 -0.39 37.63 23.39
N ARG A 186 -0.46 37.58 22.05
CA ARG A 186 -1.70 37.52 21.26
C ARG A 186 -1.59 36.45 20.17
N PHE A 187 -2.74 35.99 19.67
CA PHE A 187 -2.82 35.00 18.60
C PHE A 187 -3.02 35.64 17.21
N ASP A 188 -2.55 34.96 16.18
CA ASP A 188 -3.05 34.98 14.82
C ASP A 188 -3.59 33.58 14.49
N LEU A 189 -4.81 33.52 13.94
CA LEU A 189 -5.50 32.28 13.54
C LEU A 189 -5.81 32.26 12.04
N GLY A 190 -5.20 33.14 11.24
CA GLY A 190 -5.50 33.31 9.81
C GLY A 190 -5.24 32.10 8.92
N GLY A 191 -4.43 31.14 9.39
CA GLY A 191 -4.17 29.85 8.72
C GLY A 191 -4.66 28.65 9.53
N VAL A 192 -5.86 28.73 10.13
CA VAL A 192 -6.55 27.61 10.81
C VAL A 192 -8.05 27.88 10.99
N SER A 193 -8.44 29.15 11.18
CA SER A 193 -9.82 29.54 11.47
C SER A 193 -10.78 29.32 10.30
N LYS A 194 -10.33 29.60 9.06
CA LYS A 194 -11.10 29.32 7.83
C LYS A 194 -11.42 27.83 7.75
N GLY A 195 -10.39 26.98 7.85
CA GLY A 195 -10.56 25.54 7.85
C GLY A 195 -11.51 25.00 8.94
N TYR A 196 -11.46 25.55 10.17
CA TYR A 196 -12.41 25.13 11.22
C TYR A 196 -13.87 25.45 10.89
N ILE A 197 -14.14 26.64 10.35
CA ILE A 197 -15.50 27.04 9.96
C ILE A 197 -16.01 26.22 8.77
N VAL A 198 -15.12 25.86 7.83
CA VAL A 198 -15.43 24.95 6.72
C VAL A 198 -15.80 23.54 7.24
N ASP A 199 -15.07 23.02 8.23
CA ASP A 199 -15.41 21.77 8.90
C ASP A 199 -16.76 21.85 9.63
N TYR A 200 -16.99 22.93 10.40
CA TYR A 200 -18.21 23.14 11.18
C TYR A 200 -19.46 23.13 10.28
N VAL A 201 -19.46 23.85 9.16
CA VAL A 201 -20.63 23.91 8.26
C VAL A 201 -20.97 22.53 7.70
N VAL A 202 -19.97 21.80 7.17
CA VAL A 202 -20.19 20.46 6.59
C VAL A 202 -20.61 19.45 7.65
N GLU A 203 -20.01 19.45 8.84
CA GLU A 203 -20.34 18.49 9.90
C GLU A 203 -21.72 18.77 10.53
N ARG A 204 -22.15 20.04 10.64
CA ARG A 204 -23.50 20.38 11.11
C ARG A 204 -24.58 20.00 10.09
N LEU A 205 -24.32 20.13 8.79
CA LEU A 205 -25.22 19.67 7.73
C LEU A 205 -25.33 18.13 7.69
N ASN A 206 -24.18 17.44 7.73
CA ASN A 206 -24.14 15.98 7.79
C ASN A 206 -24.88 15.44 9.03
N ALA A 207 -24.71 16.08 10.20
CA ALA A 207 -25.43 15.74 11.43
C ALA A 207 -26.95 16.02 11.36
N ALA A 208 -27.40 16.93 10.49
CA ALA A 208 -28.82 17.17 10.20
C ALA A 208 -29.41 16.18 9.17
N GLY A 209 -28.61 15.25 8.65
CA GLY A 209 -28.99 14.27 7.62
C GLY A 209 -28.76 14.74 6.17
N ILE A 210 -28.10 15.89 5.98
CA ILE A 210 -27.83 16.49 4.67
C ILE A 210 -26.40 16.12 4.28
N VAL A 211 -26.22 15.00 3.58
CA VAL A 211 -24.89 14.39 3.35
C VAL A 211 -24.17 14.85 2.08
N ASP A 212 -24.91 15.19 1.03
CA ASP A 212 -24.40 15.62 -0.27
C ASP A 212 -24.11 17.14 -0.25
N VAL A 213 -22.92 17.53 0.22
CA VAL A 213 -22.55 18.92 0.51
C VAL A 213 -21.21 19.29 -0.12
N TYR A 214 -21.10 20.51 -0.63
CA TYR A 214 -19.83 21.19 -0.90
C TYR A 214 -19.87 22.60 -0.30
N PHE A 215 -18.89 22.93 0.53
CA PHE A 215 -18.75 24.27 1.11
C PHE A 215 -17.32 24.79 0.89
N GLU A 216 -17.22 26.08 0.58
CA GLU A 216 -15.98 26.82 0.33
C GLU A 216 -16.04 28.16 1.05
N TRP A 217 -14.94 28.57 1.70
CA TRP A 217 -14.76 29.89 2.29
C TRP A 217 -13.31 30.34 2.12
N GLY A 218 -13.08 31.37 1.29
CA GLY A 218 -11.75 31.96 1.09
C GLY A 218 -10.70 30.98 0.57
N GLY A 219 -11.04 30.20 -0.46
CA GLY A 219 -10.15 29.21 -1.08
C GLY A 219 -10.07 27.85 -0.37
N ASP A 220 -10.50 27.76 0.89
CA ASP A 220 -10.57 26.50 1.63
C ASP A 220 -11.95 25.86 1.47
N CYS A 221 -12.00 24.57 1.19
CA CYS A 221 -13.25 23.86 0.95
C CYS A 221 -13.29 22.46 1.53
N ARG A 222 -14.50 21.93 1.74
CA ARG A 222 -14.77 20.54 2.10
C ARG A 222 -16.02 20.04 1.41
N ALA A 223 -16.00 18.77 1.02
CA ALA A 223 -17.09 18.12 0.32
C ALA A 223 -17.39 16.73 0.90
N SER A 224 -18.67 16.40 1.03
CA SER A 224 -19.16 15.07 1.42
C SER A 224 -20.20 14.55 0.43
N GLY A 225 -20.31 13.23 0.33
CA GLY A 225 -21.20 12.58 -0.63
C GLY A 225 -20.88 12.94 -2.09
N THR A 226 -21.92 13.26 -2.86
CA THR A 226 -21.88 13.48 -4.31
C THR A 226 -22.61 14.75 -4.75
N ASN A 227 -22.28 15.26 -5.94
CA ASN A 227 -23.02 16.35 -6.56
C ASN A 227 -24.37 15.88 -7.13
N ALA A 228 -25.22 16.81 -7.57
CA ALA A 228 -26.55 16.52 -8.13
C ALA A 228 -26.57 15.61 -9.38
N ARG A 229 -25.40 15.30 -9.98
CA ARG A 229 -25.27 14.30 -11.06
C ARG A 229 -24.95 12.88 -10.54
N ARG A 230 -24.92 12.68 -9.21
CA ARG A 230 -24.39 11.51 -8.49
C ARG A 230 -22.96 11.15 -8.92
N THR A 231 -22.10 12.18 -8.94
CA THR A 231 -20.66 12.05 -9.21
C THR A 231 -19.86 12.78 -8.12
N PRO A 232 -18.58 12.44 -7.87
CA PRO A 232 -17.75 13.12 -6.88
C PRO A 232 -17.64 14.63 -7.12
N TRP A 233 -17.43 15.40 -6.05
CA TRP A 233 -17.27 16.85 -6.12
C TRP A 233 -15.90 17.20 -6.72
N MET A 234 -15.88 17.76 -7.94
CA MET A 234 -14.65 18.14 -8.62
C MET A 234 -14.23 19.57 -8.22
N VAL A 235 -13.01 19.72 -7.70
CA VAL A 235 -12.44 21.00 -7.26
C VAL A 235 -11.15 21.31 -8.03
N GLY A 236 -11.00 22.56 -8.47
CA GLY A 236 -9.84 23.04 -9.20
C GLY A 236 -8.85 23.80 -8.32
N ILE A 237 -7.58 23.41 -8.33
CA ILE A 237 -6.48 24.19 -7.74
C ILE A 237 -6.10 25.28 -8.76
N ILE A 238 -6.36 26.54 -8.40
CA ILE A 238 -6.03 27.72 -9.22
C ILE A 238 -4.50 27.89 -9.27
N ARG A 239 -3.99 28.22 -10.47
CA ARG A 239 -2.57 28.55 -10.68
C ARG A 239 -2.28 29.96 -10.12
N PRO A 240 -1.22 30.14 -9.30
CA PRO A 240 -0.85 31.46 -8.81
C PRO A 240 -0.36 32.34 -9.97
N PRO A 241 -0.64 33.66 -9.98
CA PRO A 241 -0.11 34.56 -11.00
C PRO A 241 1.42 34.63 -10.99
N SER A 242 2.03 35.01 -12.12
CA SER A 242 3.46 35.36 -12.15
C SER A 242 3.77 36.58 -11.27
N LEU A 243 5.03 36.80 -10.90
CA LEU A 243 5.41 37.94 -10.05
C LEU A 243 5.02 39.31 -10.67
N GLU A 244 5.04 39.41 -11.99
CA GLU A 244 4.60 40.60 -12.75
C GLU A 244 3.08 40.80 -12.67
N GLN A 245 2.32 39.70 -12.68
CA GLN A 245 0.86 39.69 -12.65
C GLN A 245 0.28 39.92 -11.24
N LEU A 246 1.06 39.84 -10.16
CA LEU A 246 0.54 39.98 -8.78
C LEU A 246 -0.21 41.29 -8.51
N ARG A 247 0.14 42.39 -9.21
CA ARG A 247 -0.57 43.68 -9.10
C ARG A 247 -1.86 43.75 -9.93
N ASN A 248 -1.99 42.93 -10.96
CA ASN A 248 -3.11 42.89 -11.90
C ASN A 248 -3.36 41.43 -12.34
N PRO A 249 -3.90 40.58 -11.45
CA PRO A 249 -4.10 39.16 -11.74
C PRO A 249 -5.08 38.96 -12.91
N PRO A 250 -4.93 37.89 -13.70
CA PRO A 250 -5.83 37.59 -14.81
C PRO A 250 -7.26 37.32 -14.29
N LYS A 251 -8.26 37.84 -15.02
CA LYS A 251 -9.68 37.68 -14.66
C LYS A 251 -10.15 36.23 -14.73
N ASP A 252 -9.66 35.48 -15.72
CA ASP A 252 -9.96 34.07 -15.91
C ASP A 252 -8.84 33.22 -15.29
N PRO A 253 -9.12 32.44 -14.21
CA PRO A 253 -8.12 31.62 -13.56
C PRO A 253 -7.76 30.40 -14.43
N SER A 254 -6.46 30.20 -14.65
CA SER A 254 -5.95 28.90 -15.11
C SER A 254 -5.78 27.95 -13.93
N TYR A 255 -5.86 26.64 -14.16
CA TYR A 255 -5.79 25.62 -13.11
C TYR A 255 -4.50 24.81 -13.19
N ILE A 256 -3.87 24.53 -12.04
CA ILE A 256 -2.78 23.55 -11.90
C ILE A 256 -3.32 22.12 -12.04
N ARG A 257 -4.50 21.86 -11.47
CA ARG A 257 -5.11 20.52 -11.39
C ARG A 257 -6.60 20.63 -11.07
N VAL A 258 -7.39 19.67 -11.52
CA VAL A 258 -8.74 19.40 -10.99
C VAL A 258 -8.73 18.02 -10.34
N LEU A 259 -9.38 17.86 -9.18
CA LEU A 259 -9.43 16.60 -8.42
C LEU A 259 -10.82 16.37 -7.78
N PRO A 260 -11.28 15.11 -7.67
CA PRO A 260 -12.50 14.76 -6.93
C PRO A 260 -12.24 14.78 -5.42
N LEU A 261 -13.14 15.34 -4.62
CA LEU A 261 -13.21 15.18 -3.16
C LEU A 261 -14.32 14.20 -2.77
N ASN A 262 -14.13 13.46 -1.67
CA ASN A 262 -15.06 12.44 -1.18
C ASN A 262 -14.95 12.31 0.36
N ASP A 263 -15.80 13.05 1.07
CA ASP A 263 -15.72 13.30 2.53
C ASP A 263 -14.39 13.93 2.97
N GLU A 264 -13.89 14.85 2.16
CA GLU A 264 -12.55 15.42 2.27
C GLU A 264 -12.55 16.92 2.04
N ALA A 265 -11.61 17.58 2.69
CA ALA A 265 -11.23 18.96 2.50
C ALA A 265 -10.09 19.13 1.49
N LEU A 266 -10.01 20.34 0.91
CA LEU A 266 -8.87 20.86 0.18
C LEU A 266 -8.69 22.32 0.60
N CYS A 267 -7.56 22.63 1.25
CA CYS A 267 -7.20 23.98 1.67
C CYS A 267 -5.90 24.40 1.00
N THR A 268 -5.75 25.69 0.70
CA THR A 268 -4.64 26.20 -0.12
C THR A 268 -4.02 27.46 0.47
N SER A 269 -2.71 27.43 0.69
CA SER A 269 -1.93 28.58 1.10
C SER A 269 -0.98 28.98 -0.03
N GLY A 270 -0.95 30.27 -0.35
CA GLY A 270 -0.12 30.81 -1.43
C GLY A 270 0.47 32.18 -1.14
N ASP A 271 1.58 32.49 -1.80
CA ASP A 271 2.30 33.76 -1.64
C ASP A 271 1.79 34.90 -2.54
N TYR A 272 0.54 34.81 -2.99
CA TYR A 272 -0.09 35.73 -3.95
C TYR A 272 -1.38 36.38 -3.41
N GLU A 273 -1.78 36.07 -2.18
CA GLU A 273 -2.98 36.58 -1.51
C GLU A 273 -2.60 37.47 -0.32
N ASN A 274 -3.52 38.36 0.09
CA ASN A 274 -3.34 39.29 1.21
C ASN A 274 -2.03 40.11 1.14
N LEU A 275 -1.69 40.57 -0.07
CA LEU A 275 -0.46 41.30 -0.36
C LEU A 275 -0.54 42.77 0.09
N THR A 276 0.51 43.23 0.75
CA THR A 276 0.77 44.64 1.07
C THR A 276 1.99 45.12 0.28
N GLU A 277 1.90 46.25 -0.41
CA GLU A 277 3.06 46.88 -1.07
C GLU A 277 3.80 47.78 -0.06
N GLY A 278 5.11 47.57 0.08
CA GLY A 278 5.99 48.45 0.87
C GLY A 278 6.54 49.61 0.03
N SER A 279 7.11 50.63 0.66
CA SER A 279 7.67 51.81 -0.01
C SER A 279 8.81 51.48 -1.01
N ASN A 280 9.50 50.36 -0.80
CA ASN A 280 10.48 49.79 -1.73
C ASN A 280 9.86 49.11 -2.98
N LYS A 281 8.53 49.19 -3.18
CA LYS A 281 7.75 48.52 -4.24
C LYS A 281 7.86 46.99 -4.25
N LYS A 282 8.26 46.38 -3.14
CA LYS A 282 8.09 44.94 -2.92
C LYS A 282 6.70 44.65 -2.37
N LEU A 283 6.20 43.46 -2.69
CA LEU A 283 4.97 42.91 -2.15
C LEU A 283 5.32 41.98 -0.98
N TYR A 284 4.55 42.06 0.09
CA TYR A 284 4.68 41.25 1.31
C TYR A 284 3.35 40.59 1.63
N THR A 285 3.36 39.29 1.92
CA THR A 285 2.17 38.54 2.34
C THR A 285 1.81 38.81 3.80
N SER A 286 0.66 38.28 4.24
CA SER A 286 0.24 38.26 5.65
C SER A 286 1.09 37.40 6.58
N ILE A 287 1.95 36.51 6.05
CA ILE A 287 2.55 35.36 6.76
C ILE A 287 3.99 35.66 7.21
N PHE A 288 4.36 35.25 8.43
CA PHE A 288 5.69 35.42 9.00
C PHE A 288 6.69 34.30 8.63
N ASP A 289 7.93 34.66 8.33
CA ASP A 289 9.07 33.75 8.09
C ASP A 289 10.06 33.82 9.26
N TRP A 290 10.03 32.80 10.14
CA TRP A 290 10.95 32.64 11.27
C TRP A 290 12.45 32.62 10.88
N LYS A 291 12.80 32.17 9.66
CA LYS A 291 14.18 32.09 9.17
C LYS A 291 14.68 33.45 8.68
N LYS A 292 13.81 34.26 8.06
CA LYS A 292 14.14 35.61 7.57
C LYS A 292 13.82 36.72 8.57
N ARG A 293 13.07 36.44 9.64
CA ARG A 293 12.51 37.42 10.60
C ARG A 293 11.74 38.55 9.91
N SER A 294 10.99 38.22 8.87
CA SER A 294 10.23 39.17 8.03
C SER A 294 8.88 38.57 7.63
N LEU A 295 8.02 39.38 7.01
CA LEU A 295 6.88 38.84 6.26
C LEU A 295 7.39 38.12 5.00
N LEU A 296 6.71 37.05 4.59
CA LEU A 296 7.06 36.32 3.38
C LEU A 296 6.86 37.20 2.13
N GLU A 297 7.94 37.43 1.38
CA GLU A 297 7.91 37.97 0.02
C GLU A 297 7.44 36.87 -0.98
N PRO A 298 6.73 37.22 -2.07
CA PRO A 298 6.46 36.31 -3.18
C PRO A 298 7.74 35.89 -3.92
N VAL A 299 7.83 34.64 -4.38
CA VAL A 299 9.08 34.08 -4.97
C VAL A 299 8.88 33.34 -6.29
N GLU A 300 9.95 33.25 -7.07
CA GLU A 300 9.95 32.53 -8.35
C GLU A 300 10.41 31.07 -8.21
N SER A 301 11.54 30.85 -7.53
CA SER A 301 12.28 29.56 -7.54
C SER A 301 11.97 28.58 -6.40
N GLU A 302 11.43 29.07 -5.28
CA GLU A 302 10.97 28.28 -4.13
C GLU A 302 9.46 27.95 -4.24
N LEU A 303 8.86 27.30 -3.22
CA LEU A 303 7.42 27.05 -3.18
C LEU A 303 6.61 28.35 -3.17
N ALA A 304 5.73 28.54 -4.15
CA ALA A 304 4.81 29.67 -4.25
C ALA A 304 3.39 29.35 -3.72
N GLN A 305 2.97 28.08 -3.80
CA GLN A 305 1.66 27.62 -3.33
C GLN A 305 1.78 26.18 -2.82
N VAL A 306 1.00 25.86 -1.78
CA VAL A 306 0.74 24.49 -1.32
C VAL A 306 -0.75 24.30 -1.10
N SER A 307 -1.31 23.25 -1.70
CA SER A 307 -2.69 22.79 -1.47
C SER A 307 -2.67 21.42 -0.78
N ILE A 308 -3.38 21.26 0.33
CA ILE A 308 -3.42 20.01 1.11
C ILE A 308 -4.84 19.47 1.15
N ARG A 309 -4.96 18.18 0.88
CA ARG A 309 -6.20 17.41 0.95
C ARG A 309 -6.20 16.57 2.23
N CYS A 310 -7.24 16.71 3.04
CA CYS A 310 -7.34 16.10 4.36
C CYS A 310 -8.78 15.66 4.65
N TYR A 311 -9.05 14.92 5.73
CA TYR A 311 -10.43 14.73 6.22
C TYR A 311 -10.96 15.96 6.99
N SER A 312 -10.08 16.86 7.45
CA SER A 312 -10.43 18.13 8.12
C SER A 312 -9.79 19.31 7.39
N ALA A 313 -10.60 20.31 7.09
CA ALA A 313 -10.17 21.59 6.53
C ALA A 313 -9.33 22.39 7.51
N MET A 314 -9.63 22.36 8.82
CA MET A 314 -8.82 23.00 9.87
C MET A 314 -7.36 22.54 9.84
N TYR A 315 -7.13 21.22 9.75
CA TYR A 315 -5.78 20.68 9.68
C TYR A 315 -5.14 20.88 8.29
N ALA A 316 -5.90 20.86 7.20
CA ALA A 316 -5.37 21.16 5.87
C ALA A 316 -4.88 22.61 5.74
N ASP A 317 -5.64 23.58 6.25
CA ASP A 317 -5.31 25.02 6.28
C ASP A 317 -4.01 25.27 7.06
N ALA A 318 -3.94 24.76 8.29
CA ALA A 318 -2.76 24.86 9.14
C ALA A 318 -1.53 24.15 8.55
N LEU A 319 -1.69 22.97 7.97
CA LEU A 319 -0.57 22.25 7.33
C LEU A 319 -0.15 22.87 6.00
N ALA A 320 -1.05 23.49 5.23
CA ALA A 320 -0.72 24.20 4.00
C ALA A 320 0.08 25.47 4.34
N THR A 321 -0.35 26.21 5.37
CA THR A 321 0.37 27.37 5.90
C THR A 321 1.75 26.97 6.41
N ALA A 322 1.84 25.92 7.24
CA ALA A 322 3.10 25.35 7.71
C ALA A 322 4.04 24.93 6.56
N SER A 323 3.48 24.45 5.45
CA SER A 323 4.23 23.97 4.29
C SER A 323 4.76 25.12 3.42
N LEU A 324 3.96 26.18 3.22
CA LEU A 324 4.39 27.37 2.48
C LEU A 324 5.57 28.06 3.18
N ILE A 325 5.52 28.21 4.51
CA ILE A 325 6.61 28.83 5.29
C ILE A 325 7.92 28.04 5.18
N LYS A 326 7.87 26.70 5.03
CA LYS A 326 9.09 25.88 4.83
C LYS A 326 9.81 26.17 3.51
N ARG A 327 9.10 26.66 2.49
CA ARG A 327 9.57 26.95 1.11
C ARG A 327 10.30 25.81 0.37
N ASP A 328 10.40 24.61 0.96
CA ASP A 328 11.22 23.47 0.53
C ASP A 328 10.38 22.19 0.40
N ILE A 329 10.25 21.66 -0.82
CA ILE A 329 9.42 20.49 -1.16
C ILE A 329 9.78 19.26 -0.31
N LYS A 330 11.07 19.00 -0.07
CA LYS A 330 11.51 17.79 0.64
C LYS A 330 11.19 17.87 2.13
N LYS A 331 11.35 19.05 2.72
CA LYS A 331 10.96 19.29 4.13
C LYS A 331 9.44 19.28 4.30
N VAL A 332 8.67 19.73 3.30
CA VAL A 332 7.21 19.60 3.26
C VAL A 332 6.80 18.12 3.20
N ARG A 333 7.33 17.35 2.24
CA ARG A 333 7.08 15.90 2.13
C ARG A 333 7.39 15.16 3.43
N GLN A 334 8.54 15.43 4.05
CA GLN A 334 8.93 14.83 5.32
C GLN A 334 7.98 15.17 6.48
N MET A 335 7.46 16.40 6.54
CA MET A 335 6.47 16.79 7.55
C MET A 335 5.12 16.10 7.32
N LEU A 336 4.65 16.04 6.07
CA LEU A 336 3.32 15.49 5.73
C LEU A 336 3.26 13.96 5.72
N GLU A 337 4.40 13.27 5.83
CA GLU A 337 4.47 11.80 5.93
C GLU A 337 3.87 11.30 7.26
N ASP A 338 4.16 11.98 8.38
CA ASP A 338 3.66 11.60 9.71
C ASP A 338 2.13 11.73 9.80
N TRP A 339 1.54 12.65 9.03
CA TRP A 339 0.10 12.90 8.96
C TRP A 339 -0.69 11.89 8.10
N ARG A 340 -0.04 10.83 7.58
CA ARG A 340 -0.71 9.81 6.73
C ARG A 340 -1.62 8.84 7.49
N HIS A 341 -1.44 8.71 8.80
CA HIS A 341 -1.96 7.59 9.60
C HIS A 341 -2.61 8.03 10.93
N VAL A 342 -3.25 9.20 10.93
CA VAL A 342 -3.97 9.83 12.07
C VAL A 342 -5.31 10.38 11.60
N ARG A 343 -6.24 10.76 12.49
CA ARG A 343 -7.61 11.17 12.12
C ARG A 343 -7.71 12.32 11.16
N ASN A 344 -6.89 13.33 11.34
CA ASN A 344 -6.79 14.45 10.43
C ASN A 344 -5.78 14.13 9.34
N ARG A 345 -6.06 13.03 8.61
CA ARG A 345 -5.16 12.42 7.65
C ARG A 345 -4.94 13.34 6.47
N VAL A 346 -3.68 13.60 6.13
CA VAL A 346 -3.32 14.09 4.80
C VAL A 346 -3.50 12.95 3.80
N THR A 347 -4.46 13.08 2.89
CA THR A 347 -4.79 12.08 1.86
C THR A 347 -4.21 12.44 0.49
N ASN A 348 -3.91 13.71 0.23
CA ASN A 348 -3.10 14.16 -0.90
C ASN A 348 -2.48 15.53 -0.59
N TYR A 349 -1.49 15.95 -1.38
CA TYR A 349 -1.05 17.34 -1.44
C TYR A 349 -0.54 17.66 -2.84
N VAL A 350 -0.54 18.94 -3.17
CA VAL A 350 0.04 19.52 -4.38
C VAL A 350 0.84 20.74 -3.96
N THR A 351 2.08 20.89 -4.45
CA THR A 351 2.88 22.10 -4.26
C THR A 351 3.30 22.66 -5.61
N TYR A 352 3.56 23.95 -5.69
CA TYR A 352 3.87 24.65 -6.94
C TYR A 352 5.06 25.60 -6.78
N THR A 353 5.93 25.67 -7.79
CA THR A 353 6.95 26.73 -7.94
C THR A 353 6.75 27.44 -9.28
N ARG A 354 6.76 28.77 -9.33
CA ARG A 354 6.57 29.53 -10.57
C ARG A 354 7.65 29.19 -11.62
N GLN A 355 8.91 29.12 -11.20
CA GLN A 355 10.04 28.80 -12.08
C GLN A 355 9.87 27.41 -12.69
N GLY A 356 9.60 27.38 -14.00
CA GLY A 356 9.37 26.14 -14.76
C GLY A 356 8.06 25.42 -14.41
N GLU A 357 7.11 26.09 -13.75
CA GLU A 357 5.77 25.60 -13.40
C GLU A 357 5.73 24.21 -12.71
N ARG A 358 6.77 23.85 -11.95
CA ARG A 358 6.91 22.52 -11.33
C ARG A 358 5.81 22.25 -10.32
N VAL A 359 5.22 21.05 -10.36
CA VAL A 359 4.07 20.64 -9.54
C VAL A 359 4.37 19.37 -8.74
N ALA A 360 4.88 19.48 -7.52
CA ALA A 360 5.13 18.30 -6.67
C ALA A 360 3.85 17.77 -6.01
N ARG A 361 3.78 16.47 -5.69
CA ARG A 361 2.56 15.81 -5.20
C ARG A 361 2.85 14.63 -4.27
N MET A 362 1.86 14.26 -3.44
CA MET A 362 2.00 13.19 -2.46
C MET A 362 2.29 11.79 -3.04
N PHE A 363 1.85 11.52 -4.28
CA PHE A 363 1.94 10.22 -4.96
C PHE A 363 2.64 10.33 -6.34
N GLU A 364 3.73 11.08 -6.41
CA GLU A 364 4.60 11.10 -7.62
C GLU A 364 5.39 9.80 -7.79
N ILE A 365 5.43 8.97 -6.75
CA ILE A 365 5.70 7.54 -6.90
C ILE A 365 4.62 6.95 -7.82
N ALA A 366 4.87 6.97 -9.12
CA ALA A 366 4.55 5.90 -10.06
C ALA A 366 3.31 5.04 -9.70
N THR A 367 2.09 5.58 -9.72
CA THR A 367 0.89 4.81 -9.32
C THR A 367 0.10 4.30 -10.54
N ASP A 368 -0.36 3.04 -10.54
CA ASP A 368 -1.26 2.44 -11.56
C ASP A 368 -2.70 2.99 -11.45
N ASN A 369 -2.85 4.32 -11.51
CA ASN A 369 -4.14 5.01 -11.54
C ASN A 369 -4.91 4.72 -12.85
N ALA A 370 -6.19 5.09 -12.92
CA ALA A 370 -7.06 4.76 -14.05
C ALA A 370 -6.52 5.20 -15.44
N GLU A 371 -5.81 6.33 -15.53
CA GLU A 371 -5.24 6.81 -16.80
C GLU A 371 -3.98 6.04 -17.18
N ILE A 372 -3.07 5.82 -16.22
CA ILE A 372 -1.85 5.04 -16.40
C ILE A 372 -2.18 3.58 -16.71
N ARG A 373 -3.19 3.02 -16.04
CA ARG A 373 -3.75 1.69 -16.33
C ARG A 373 -4.32 1.63 -17.75
N LYS A 374 -5.13 2.61 -18.17
CA LYS A 374 -5.66 2.67 -19.55
C LYS A 374 -4.53 2.70 -20.59
N LYS A 375 -3.48 3.49 -20.35
CA LYS A 375 -2.27 3.53 -21.19
C LYS A 375 -1.55 2.18 -21.23
N ARG A 376 -1.39 1.52 -20.07
CA ARG A 376 -0.75 0.21 -19.92
C ARG A 376 -1.48 -0.91 -20.67
N ILE A 377 -2.81 -1.00 -20.54
CA ILE A 377 -3.60 -2.10 -21.13
C ILE A 377 -3.97 -1.87 -22.61
N ALA A 378 -3.80 -0.66 -23.16
CA ALA A 378 -4.11 -0.38 -24.57
C ALA A 378 -3.31 -1.25 -25.58
N GLY A 379 -2.14 -1.76 -25.17
CA GLY A 379 -1.33 -2.70 -25.95
C GLY A 379 -1.84 -4.15 -25.94
N SER A 380 -2.72 -4.51 -24.99
CA SER A 380 -3.24 -5.86 -24.82
C SER A 380 -4.19 -6.29 -25.94
N LEU A 381 -4.32 -7.60 -26.11
CA LEU A 381 -5.44 -8.23 -26.82
C LEU A 381 -6.42 -8.80 -25.78
N PRO A 382 -7.74 -8.84 -26.04
CA PRO A 382 -8.70 -9.46 -25.13
C PRO A 382 -8.37 -10.94 -24.91
N ALA A 383 -7.96 -11.29 -23.68
CA ALA A 383 -7.61 -12.65 -23.31
C ALA A 383 -8.85 -13.42 -22.81
N ARG A 384 -8.88 -14.73 -23.07
CA ARG A 384 -9.80 -15.67 -22.39
C ARG A 384 -9.16 -16.14 -21.09
N VAL A 385 -9.79 -15.87 -19.96
CA VAL A 385 -9.29 -16.23 -18.62
C VAL A 385 -10.25 -17.21 -17.96
N ILE A 386 -9.73 -18.33 -17.43
CA ILE A 386 -10.49 -19.23 -16.56
C ILE A 386 -10.08 -19.00 -15.11
N VAL A 387 -11.07 -18.93 -14.22
CA VAL A 387 -10.88 -18.83 -12.76
C VAL A 387 -11.49 -20.08 -12.13
N VAL A 388 -10.73 -20.79 -11.29
CA VAL A 388 -11.15 -22.06 -10.67
C VAL A 388 -11.33 -21.85 -9.17
N GLY A 389 -12.58 -21.91 -8.71
CA GLY A 389 -13.02 -21.61 -7.34
C GLY A 389 -13.73 -20.26 -7.23
N GLY A 390 -14.98 -20.27 -6.77
CA GLY A 390 -15.84 -19.10 -6.52
C GLY A 390 -15.64 -18.47 -5.13
N GLY A 391 -14.48 -18.67 -4.50
CA GLY A 391 -14.09 -17.98 -3.27
C GLY A 391 -13.73 -16.50 -3.51
N LEU A 392 -13.39 -15.77 -2.45
CA LEU A 392 -13.03 -14.35 -2.54
C LEU A 392 -11.88 -14.08 -3.51
N ALA A 393 -10.90 -14.99 -3.56
CA ALA A 393 -9.79 -14.90 -4.51
C ALA A 393 -10.26 -14.97 -5.97
N GLY A 394 -11.22 -15.85 -6.27
CA GLY A 394 -11.77 -16.04 -7.60
C GLY A 394 -12.62 -14.87 -8.08
N LEU A 395 -13.56 -14.40 -7.25
CA LEU A 395 -14.35 -13.20 -7.59
C LEU A 395 -13.46 -11.95 -7.74
N SER A 396 -12.45 -11.79 -6.89
CA SER A 396 -11.48 -10.68 -7.00
C SER A 396 -10.66 -10.75 -8.28
N ALA A 397 -10.26 -11.95 -8.71
CA ALA A 397 -9.56 -12.17 -9.96
C ALA A 397 -10.47 -11.92 -11.19
N ALA A 398 -11.71 -12.39 -11.16
CA ALA A 398 -12.67 -12.20 -12.25
C ALA A 398 -13.00 -10.72 -12.50
N ILE A 399 -13.21 -9.94 -11.43
CA ILE A 399 -13.50 -8.49 -11.53
C ILE A 399 -12.28 -7.73 -12.06
N GLU A 400 -11.07 -7.93 -11.51
CA GLU A 400 -9.88 -7.21 -11.99
C GLU A 400 -9.47 -7.63 -13.42
N ALA A 401 -9.60 -8.91 -13.78
CA ALA A 401 -9.37 -9.39 -15.15
C ALA A 401 -10.34 -8.72 -16.14
N THR A 402 -11.62 -8.63 -15.77
CA THR A 402 -12.63 -7.95 -16.58
C THR A 402 -12.33 -6.46 -16.74
N ALA A 403 -11.91 -5.79 -15.65
CA ALA A 403 -11.49 -4.39 -15.67
C ALA A 403 -10.25 -4.14 -16.55
N CYS A 404 -9.36 -5.14 -16.69
CA CYS A 404 -8.21 -5.11 -17.60
C CYS A 404 -8.54 -5.57 -19.04
N GLY A 405 -9.80 -5.87 -19.37
CA GLY A 405 -10.27 -6.14 -20.73
C GLY A 405 -10.46 -7.62 -21.10
N ALA A 406 -10.35 -8.55 -20.16
CA ALA A 406 -10.56 -9.97 -20.41
C ALA A 406 -12.04 -10.36 -20.60
N GLN A 407 -12.24 -11.54 -21.17
CA GLN A 407 -13.46 -12.35 -21.09
C GLN A 407 -13.19 -13.52 -20.12
N VAL A 408 -14.07 -13.73 -19.14
CA VAL A 408 -13.82 -14.61 -17.99
C VAL A 408 -14.85 -15.73 -17.89
N ILE A 409 -14.38 -16.94 -17.60
CA ILE A 409 -15.21 -18.07 -17.16
C ILE A 409 -14.76 -18.43 -15.74
N LEU A 410 -15.66 -18.29 -14.77
CA LEU A 410 -15.45 -18.73 -13.39
C LEU A 410 -16.13 -20.08 -13.19
N LEU A 411 -15.36 -21.05 -12.70
CA LEU A 411 -15.80 -22.42 -12.43
C LEU A 411 -15.87 -22.60 -10.91
N GLU A 412 -17.00 -23.06 -10.40
CA GLU A 412 -17.20 -23.46 -9.01
C GLU A 412 -17.73 -24.90 -8.98
N LYS A 413 -17.15 -25.76 -8.15
CA LYS A 413 -17.55 -27.18 -8.05
C LYS A 413 -18.77 -27.38 -7.17
N GLU A 414 -19.00 -26.46 -6.23
CA GLU A 414 -20.17 -26.45 -5.37
C GLU A 414 -21.40 -25.84 -6.08
N PRO A 415 -22.62 -26.05 -5.58
CA PRO A 415 -23.83 -25.44 -6.14
C PRO A 415 -23.94 -23.92 -5.99
N LYS A 416 -23.00 -23.28 -5.26
CA LYS A 416 -22.95 -21.83 -5.01
C LYS A 416 -21.52 -21.35 -4.80
N VAL A 417 -21.21 -20.18 -5.35
CA VAL A 417 -19.99 -19.42 -4.99
C VAL A 417 -19.95 -19.07 -3.49
N GLY A 418 -18.75 -18.90 -2.92
CA GLY A 418 -18.56 -18.52 -1.51
C GLY A 418 -17.39 -19.19 -0.80
N GLY A 419 -17.32 -20.53 -0.89
CA GLY A 419 -16.33 -21.36 -0.20
C GLY A 419 -16.14 -21.03 1.29
N ASN A 420 -14.90 -21.17 1.80
CA ASN A 420 -14.57 -20.76 3.17
C ASN A 420 -14.60 -19.22 3.37
N SER A 421 -14.54 -18.42 2.29
CA SER A 421 -14.57 -16.95 2.38
C SER A 421 -15.90 -16.43 2.92
N ALA A 422 -17.03 -17.01 2.49
CA ALA A 422 -18.36 -16.67 3.01
C ALA A 422 -18.51 -16.95 4.52
N LYS A 423 -17.76 -17.92 5.07
CA LYS A 423 -17.75 -18.29 6.50
C LYS A 423 -16.90 -17.37 7.38
N ALA A 424 -16.18 -16.40 6.81
CA ALA A 424 -15.23 -15.57 7.56
C ALA A 424 -15.91 -14.46 8.38
N THR A 425 -15.59 -14.40 9.68
CA THR A 425 -16.30 -13.54 10.65
C THR A 425 -15.42 -12.50 11.35
N SER A 426 -14.10 -12.69 11.45
CA SER A 426 -13.20 -11.77 12.17
C SER A 426 -12.90 -10.46 11.42
N GLY A 427 -13.06 -10.42 10.09
CA GLY A 427 -12.72 -9.27 9.25
C GLY A 427 -11.45 -9.44 8.41
N ILE A 428 -11.06 -8.38 7.70
CA ILE A 428 -9.96 -8.32 6.73
C ILE A 428 -8.91 -7.30 7.15
N ASN A 429 -7.62 -7.64 7.05
CA ASN A 429 -6.55 -6.73 7.49
C ASN A 429 -6.24 -5.62 6.47
N GLY A 430 -5.85 -4.45 6.97
CA GLY A 430 -5.30 -3.36 6.16
C GLY A 430 -4.57 -2.33 7.01
N TRP A 431 -3.55 -1.66 6.45
CA TRP A 431 -2.93 -0.50 7.09
C TRP A 431 -3.02 0.75 6.20
N GLY A 432 -2.96 1.93 6.82
CA GLY A 432 -3.07 3.21 6.12
C GLY A 432 -4.47 3.44 5.52
N THR A 433 -5.53 3.06 6.23
CA THR A 433 -6.93 3.12 5.74
C THR A 433 -7.68 4.37 6.25
N ARG A 434 -8.92 4.58 5.77
CA ARG A 434 -9.81 5.62 6.29
C ARG A 434 -10.28 5.31 7.72
N ALA A 435 -10.73 4.09 7.98
CA ALA A 435 -11.16 3.64 9.31
C ALA A 435 -10.06 3.74 10.39
N GLN A 436 -8.79 3.49 10.02
CA GLN A 436 -7.65 3.68 10.93
C GLN A 436 -7.38 5.15 11.24
N ALA A 437 -7.46 6.02 10.23
CA ALA A 437 -7.41 7.45 10.47
C ALA A 437 -8.53 7.87 11.43
N GLU A 438 -9.80 7.63 11.08
CA GLU A 438 -10.98 8.06 11.86
C GLU A 438 -10.97 7.65 13.36
N GLN A 439 -10.15 6.66 13.74
CA GLN A 439 -9.98 6.17 15.12
C GLN A 439 -8.58 6.45 15.72
N ASP A 440 -7.79 7.35 15.11
CA ASP A 440 -6.42 7.74 15.49
C ASP A 440 -5.42 6.57 15.63
N VAL A 441 -5.55 5.57 14.74
CA VAL A 441 -4.73 4.36 14.74
C VAL A 441 -3.51 4.48 13.81
N TYR A 442 -2.37 4.85 14.38
CA TYR A 442 -1.09 4.86 13.67
C TYR A 442 -0.54 3.44 13.43
N ASP A 443 -0.68 2.94 12.20
CA ASP A 443 -0.13 1.68 11.69
C ASP A 443 0.68 1.90 10.40
N SER A 444 1.57 0.97 10.05
CA SER A 444 2.42 1.08 8.86
C SER A 444 2.87 -0.29 8.33
N GLY A 445 3.32 -0.34 7.07
CA GLY A 445 3.87 -1.56 6.46
C GLY A 445 4.99 -2.18 7.29
N LYS A 446 5.84 -1.37 7.92
CA LYS A 446 6.89 -1.86 8.85
C LYS A 446 6.34 -2.63 10.05
N TYR A 447 5.20 -2.23 10.60
CA TYR A 447 4.55 -2.99 11.67
C TYR A 447 3.81 -4.22 11.13
N PHE A 448 3.10 -4.06 10.01
CA PHE A 448 2.38 -5.15 9.34
C PHE A 448 3.30 -6.31 8.96
N GLU A 449 4.40 -6.02 8.28
CA GLU A 449 5.39 -6.98 7.80
C GLU A 449 6.15 -7.61 8.95
N ARG A 450 6.56 -6.84 9.96
CA ARG A 450 7.20 -7.37 11.16
C ARG A 450 6.29 -8.36 11.89
N ASP A 451 5.03 -8.01 12.10
CA ASP A 451 4.07 -8.88 12.79
C ASP A 451 3.80 -10.16 11.97
N THR A 452 3.71 -10.04 10.64
CA THR A 452 3.53 -11.19 9.74
C THR A 452 4.74 -12.13 9.74
N HIS A 453 5.98 -11.61 9.60
CA HIS A 453 7.19 -12.43 9.69
C HIS A 453 7.39 -13.07 11.08
N LYS A 454 7.05 -12.37 12.17
CA LYS A 454 7.08 -12.94 13.53
C LYS A 454 6.07 -14.07 13.72
N SER A 455 4.89 -13.93 13.13
CA SER A 455 3.88 -14.99 13.13
C SER A 455 4.32 -16.19 12.26
N GLY A 456 4.96 -15.93 11.12
CA GLY A 456 5.38 -16.96 10.18
C GLY A 456 6.63 -17.76 10.55
N LEU A 457 7.23 -17.54 11.72
CA LEU A 457 8.37 -18.32 12.20
C LEU A 457 8.05 -19.83 12.23
N GLY A 458 9.04 -20.65 11.88
CA GLY A 458 8.87 -22.11 11.75
C GLY A 458 8.36 -22.58 10.38
N GLY A 459 8.12 -21.66 9.44
CA GLY A 459 7.85 -21.95 8.01
C GLY A 459 8.43 -20.85 7.11
N SER A 460 8.10 -20.86 5.82
CA SER A 460 8.61 -19.91 4.84
C SER A 460 7.71 -18.68 4.67
N THR A 461 8.27 -17.50 4.96
CA THR A 461 7.69 -16.21 4.54
C THR A 461 8.59 -15.59 3.47
N ASP A 462 8.16 -15.60 2.21
CA ASP A 462 8.88 -14.91 1.13
C ASP A 462 8.72 -13.39 1.30
N PRO A 463 9.79 -12.62 1.54
CA PRO A 463 9.64 -11.20 1.84
C PRO A 463 9.03 -10.39 0.70
N GLY A 464 9.14 -10.86 -0.55
CA GLY A 464 8.49 -10.24 -1.70
C GLY A 464 6.96 -10.42 -1.66
N LEU A 465 6.48 -11.60 -1.27
CA LEU A 465 5.05 -11.85 -1.06
C LEU A 465 4.51 -11.06 0.14
N VAL A 466 5.20 -11.08 1.29
CA VAL A 466 4.77 -10.37 2.51
C VAL A 466 4.72 -8.85 2.31
N ARG A 467 5.73 -8.27 1.64
CA ARG A 467 5.74 -6.83 1.28
C ARG A 467 4.61 -6.49 0.31
N THR A 468 4.31 -7.36 -0.66
CA THR A 468 3.21 -7.15 -1.62
C THR A 468 1.84 -7.18 -0.93
N LEU A 469 1.63 -8.14 -0.02
CA LEU A 469 0.44 -8.23 0.83
C LEU A 469 0.27 -6.96 1.68
N SER A 470 1.35 -6.51 2.31
CA SER A 470 1.41 -5.29 3.12
C SER A 470 1.05 -4.04 2.31
N VAL A 471 1.82 -3.71 1.27
CA VAL A 471 1.70 -2.48 0.50
C VAL A 471 0.35 -2.37 -0.21
N LYS A 472 -0.23 -3.48 -0.68
CA LYS A 472 -1.57 -3.48 -1.29
C LYS A 472 -2.73 -3.64 -0.30
N SER A 473 -2.46 -3.63 1.00
CA SER A 473 -3.51 -3.86 1.99
C SER A 473 -4.53 -2.71 2.09
N GLY A 474 -4.09 -1.45 2.14
CA GLY A 474 -4.98 -0.29 2.11
C GLY A 474 -5.75 -0.14 0.79
N ASP A 475 -5.14 -0.54 -0.32
CA ASP A 475 -5.77 -0.59 -1.66
C ASP A 475 -6.86 -1.67 -1.72
N ALA A 476 -6.64 -2.85 -1.14
CA ALA A 476 -7.64 -3.91 -1.05
C ALA A 476 -8.88 -3.50 -0.23
N ILE A 477 -8.69 -2.83 0.92
CA ILE A 477 -9.78 -2.26 1.73
C ILE A 477 -10.54 -1.18 0.94
N SER A 478 -9.82 -0.30 0.25
CA SER A 478 -10.42 0.80 -0.54
C SER A 478 -11.22 0.27 -1.74
N TRP A 479 -10.70 -0.76 -2.42
CA TRP A 479 -11.36 -1.44 -3.54
C TRP A 479 -12.67 -2.12 -3.10
N LEU A 480 -12.65 -2.91 -2.01
CA LEU A 480 -13.88 -3.49 -1.44
C LEU A 480 -14.90 -2.40 -1.03
N SER A 481 -14.42 -1.29 -0.46
CA SER A 481 -15.28 -0.15 -0.08
C SER A 481 -15.91 0.50 -1.31
N SER A 482 -15.17 0.64 -2.42
CA SER A 482 -15.69 1.18 -3.68
C SER A 482 -16.73 0.29 -4.38
N LEU A 483 -16.78 -1.00 -4.02
CA LEU A 483 -17.84 -1.93 -4.44
C LEU A 483 -19.05 -1.94 -3.48
N GLY A 484 -18.99 -1.20 -2.36
CA GLY A 484 -20.08 -1.04 -1.39
C GLY A 484 -19.90 -1.78 -0.06
N VAL A 485 -18.75 -2.41 0.21
CA VAL A 485 -18.52 -3.12 1.49
C VAL A 485 -18.14 -2.11 2.60
N PRO A 486 -18.91 -1.98 3.69
CA PRO A 486 -18.73 -0.90 4.68
C PRO A 486 -17.62 -1.21 5.71
N LEU A 487 -16.36 -1.21 5.29
CA LEU A 487 -15.20 -1.63 6.11
C LEU A 487 -14.73 -0.57 7.14
N THR A 488 -15.62 -0.14 8.05
CA THR A 488 -15.36 0.97 8.99
C THR A 488 -15.04 0.55 10.43
N VAL A 489 -15.45 -0.63 10.89
CA VAL A 489 -15.21 -1.09 12.27
C VAL A 489 -13.82 -1.73 12.39
N LEU A 490 -13.06 -1.39 13.42
CA LEU A 490 -11.71 -1.91 13.63
C LEU A 490 -11.57 -2.83 14.84
N SER A 491 -10.68 -3.81 14.70
CA SER A 491 -10.28 -4.72 15.78
C SER A 491 -8.77 -5.00 15.76
N GLN A 492 -8.24 -5.39 16.92
CA GLN A 492 -6.90 -5.94 17.09
C GLN A 492 -7.03 -7.42 17.46
N LEU A 493 -6.33 -8.29 16.75
CA LEU A 493 -6.42 -9.75 16.86
C LEU A 493 -5.09 -10.35 17.36
N GLY A 494 -5.01 -11.68 17.43
CA GLY A 494 -3.85 -12.38 17.97
C GLY A 494 -2.56 -12.03 17.23
N GLY A 495 -1.49 -11.71 17.96
CA GLY A 495 -0.19 -11.31 17.38
C GLY A 495 -0.15 -9.94 16.68
N HIS A 496 -1.25 -9.19 16.59
CA HIS A 496 -1.26 -7.85 16.01
C HIS A 496 -0.73 -6.80 17.00
N SER A 497 0.19 -5.93 16.55
CA SER A 497 0.66 -4.79 17.36
C SER A 497 -0.17 -3.49 17.20
N ARG A 498 -1.19 -3.49 16.33
CA ARG A 498 -2.11 -2.38 16.05
C ARG A 498 -3.50 -2.91 15.71
N LYS A 499 -4.54 -2.07 15.91
CA LYS A 499 -5.87 -2.30 15.33
C LYS A 499 -5.76 -2.21 13.81
N ARG A 500 -6.04 -3.29 13.08
CA ARG A 500 -5.90 -3.33 11.62
C ARG A 500 -6.90 -4.24 10.90
N THR A 501 -7.73 -4.97 11.66
CA THR A 501 -8.74 -5.85 11.08
C THR A 501 -10.05 -5.08 10.94
N HIS A 502 -10.52 -4.95 9.70
CA HIS A 502 -11.71 -4.20 9.33
C HIS A 502 -12.92 -5.14 9.27
N ARG A 503 -14.04 -4.71 9.86
CA ARG A 503 -15.36 -5.35 9.81
C ARG A 503 -16.40 -4.36 9.30
N ALA A 504 -17.57 -4.89 8.95
CA ALA A 504 -18.77 -4.08 8.82
C ALA A 504 -19.26 -3.59 10.20
N PRO A 505 -19.94 -2.43 10.26
CA PRO A 505 -20.79 -2.10 11.41
C PRO A 505 -22.03 -2.99 11.43
N ASP A 506 -22.64 -3.12 12.62
CA ASP A 506 -24.00 -3.65 12.73
C ASP A 506 -24.99 -2.67 12.04
N LYS A 507 -26.14 -3.17 11.59
CA LYS A 507 -27.21 -2.34 11.01
C LYS A 507 -27.82 -1.38 12.04
N ALA A 508 -28.64 -0.43 11.58
CA ALA A 508 -29.35 0.51 12.45
C ALA A 508 -30.34 -0.15 13.44
N ASP A 509 -30.88 -1.33 13.10
CA ASP A 509 -31.68 -2.19 14.00
C ASP A 509 -30.80 -3.06 14.94
N GLY A 510 -29.48 -2.89 14.89
CA GLY A 510 -28.48 -3.68 15.59
C GLY A 510 -28.15 -5.03 14.94
N THR A 511 -28.77 -5.43 13.83
CA THR A 511 -28.53 -6.73 13.20
C THR A 511 -27.08 -6.84 12.71
N PRO A 512 -26.35 -7.93 13.01
CA PRO A 512 -24.96 -8.06 12.60
C PRO A 512 -24.80 -8.22 11.10
N VAL A 513 -23.69 -7.69 10.59
CA VAL A 513 -23.31 -7.81 9.19
C VAL A 513 -22.14 -8.81 9.07
N PRO A 514 -22.40 -10.10 8.74
CA PRO A 514 -21.37 -11.13 8.68
C PRO A 514 -20.41 -10.83 7.52
N ILE A 515 -19.22 -10.32 7.85
CA ILE A 515 -18.35 -9.63 6.89
C ILE A 515 -17.90 -10.50 5.71
N GLY A 516 -17.55 -11.78 5.91
CA GLY A 516 -17.18 -12.69 4.83
C GLY A 516 -18.32 -12.92 3.84
N PHE A 517 -19.51 -13.27 4.34
CA PHE A 517 -20.72 -13.38 3.53
C PHE A 517 -21.07 -12.07 2.81
N THR A 518 -20.95 -10.93 3.51
CA THR A 518 -21.26 -9.59 2.96
C THR A 518 -20.34 -9.23 1.80
N ILE A 519 -19.02 -9.50 1.94
CA ILE A 519 -18.05 -9.34 0.86
C ILE A 519 -18.42 -10.25 -0.32
N MET A 520 -18.68 -11.54 -0.08
CA MET A 520 -19.02 -12.48 -1.16
C MET A 520 -20.29 -12.08 -1.90
N GLN A 521 -21.37 -11.75 -1.18
CA GLN A 521 -22.63 -11.30 -1.75
C GLN A 521 -22.46 -10.02 -2.58
N THR A 522 -21.67 -9.06 -2.09
CA THR A 522 -21.42 -7.79 -2.80
C THR A 522 -20.67 -8.02 -4.11
N LEU A 523 -19.62 -8.85 -4.08
CA LEU A 523 -18.82 -9.17 -5.27
C LEU A 523 -19.59 -10.05 -6.26
N GLU A 524 -20.35 -11.03 -5.78
CA GLU A 524 -21.22 -11.88 -6.60
C GLU A 524 -22.30 -11.03 -7.31
N GLN A 525 -23.00 -10.19 -6.56
CA GLN A 525 -24.01 -9.29 -7.13
C GLN A 525 -23.38 -8.32 -8.13
N HIS A 526 -22.18 -7.79 -7.87
CA HIS A 526 -21.45 -6.97 -8.84
C HIS A 526 -21.17 -7.75 -10.13
N VAL A 527 -20.63 -8.97 -10.03
CA VAL A 527 -20.37 -9.82 -11.21
C VAL A 527 -21.67 -10.12 -11.97
N ARG A 528 -22.69 -10.69 -11.31
CA ARG A 528 -23.94 -11.12 -11.96
C ARG A 528 -24.82 -9.97 -12.46
N THR A 529 -24.60 -8.71 -12.05
CA THR A 529 -25.42 -7.55 -12.49
C THR A 529 -24.67 -6.47 -13.27
N LYS A 530 -23.34 -6.37 -13.18
CA LYS A 530 -22.53 -5.35 -13.86
C LYS A 530 -21.53 -5.90 -14.86
N LEU A 531 -21.22 -7.20 -14.80
CA LEU A 531 -20.20 -7.85 -15.64
C LEU A 531 -20.73 -9.11 -16.36
N ALA A 532 -22.05 -9.28 -16.46
CA ALA A 532 -22.67 -10.49 -17.02
C ALA A 532 -22.39 -10.69 -18.53
N ASP A 533 -21.98 -9.65 -19.25
CA ASP A 533 -21.50 -9.67 -20.64
C ASP A 533 -20.02 -10.13 -20.77
N ARG A 534 -19.34 -10.29 -19.63
CA ARG A 534 -17.88 -10.46 -19.52
C ARG A 534 -17.44 -11.59 -18.60
N VAL A 535 -18.31 -12.04 -17.70
CA VAL A 535 -18.04 -13.10 -16.72
C VAL A 535 -19.17 -14.12 -16.76
N THR A 536 -18.87 -15.32 -17.25
CA THR A 536 -19.76 -16.49 -17.08
C THR A 536 -19.40 -17.19 -15.77
N ILE A 537 -20.39 -17.46 -14.92
CA ILE A 537 -20.22 -18.34 -13.74
C ILE A 537 -20.82 -19.70 -14.09
N MET A 538 -20.06 -20.77 -13.85
CA MET A 538 -20.49 -22.16 -13.99
C MET A 538 -20.35 -22.85 -12.62
N GLU A 539 -21.47 -23.03 -11.94
CA GLU A 539 -21.59 -23.80 -10.70
C GLU A 539 -21.65 -25.32 -11.02
N ASN A 540 -21.56 -26.20 -10.02
CA ASN A 540 -21.46 -27.67 -10.18
C ASN A 540 -20.41 -28.15 -11.21
N THR A 541 -19.33 -27.40 -11.41
CA THR A 541 -18.34 -27.65 -12.47
C THR A 541 -16.96 -27.88 -11.86
N THR A 542 -16.59 -29.16 -11.74
CA THR A 542 -15.30 -29.59 -11.16
C THR A 542 -14.21 -29.58 -12.23
N VAL A 543 -13.07 -28.94 -11.99
CA VAL A 543 -11.88 -29.06 -12.86
C VAL A 543 -11.14 -30.36 -12.53
N THR A 544 -10.95 -31.21 -13.54
CA THR A 544 -10.28 -32.52 -13.41
C THR A 544 -8.86 -32.54 -13.95
N SER A 545 -8.49 -31.63 -14.88
CA SER A 545 -7.13 -31.53 -15.39
C SER A 545 -6.76 -30.14 -15.93
N LEU A 546 -5.47 -29.81 -15.92
CA LEU A 546 -4.92 -28.59 -16.51
C LEU A 546 -4.32 -28.88 -17.90
N LEU A 547 -4.98 -28.40 -18.95
CA LEU A 547 -4.51 -28.60 -20.32
C LEU A 547 -3.20 -27.84 -20.53
N SER A 548 -2.09 -28.57 -20.67
CA SER A 548 -0.75 -27.99 -20.76
C SER A 548 0.06 -28.51 -21.95
N LYS A 549 1.04 -27.71 -22.39
CA LYS A 549 2.05 -28.07 -23.39
C LYS A 549 3.43 -27.81 -22.81
N SER A 550 4.32 -28.79 -22.95
CA SER A 550 5.71 -28.70 -22.53
C SER A 550 6.63 -28.62 -23.74
N ARG A 551 7.69 -27.81 -23.67
CA ARG A 551 8.83 -27.85 -24.60
C ARG A 551 10.14 -27.73 -23.86
N VAL A 552 11.20 -28.29 -24.41
CA VAL A 552 12.57 -28.11 -23.90
C VAL A 552 13.15 -26.84 -24.53
N ARG A 553 13.74 -25.95 -23.72
CA ARG A 553 14.50 -24.78 -24.20
C ARG A 553 15.88 -25.22 -24.71
N HIS A 554 16.55 -24.39 -25.52
CA HIS A 554 17.94 -24.65 -25.95
C HIS A 554 18.93 -24.86 -24.78
N ASP A 555 18.57 -24.37 -23.59
CA ASP A 555 19.33 -24.50 -22.35
C ASP A 555 19.01 -25.78 -21.53
N GLY A 556 18.20 -26.68 -22.08
CA GLY A 556 17.77 -27.94 -21.46
C GLY A 556 16.62 -27.80 -20.46
N ALA A 557 16.22 -26.59 -20.07
CA ALA A 557 15.13 -26.42 -19.10
C ALA A 557 13.75 -26.73 -19.72
N LYS A 558 12.91 -27.41 -18.94
CA LYS A 558 11.49 -27.62 -19.26
C LYS A 558 10.75 -26.28 -19.21
N GLN A 559 9.94 -26.00 -20.22
CA GLN A 559 9.02 -24.87 -20.26
C GLN A 559 7.59 -25.38 -20.46
N VAL A 560 6.77 -25.29 -19.40
CA VAL A 560 5.35 -25.66 -19.41
C VAL A 560 4.49 -24.41 -19.63
N ARG A 561 3.48 -24.50 -20.50
CA ARG A 561 2.40 -23.52 -20.64
C ARG A 561 1.04 -24.20 -20.46
N VAL A 562 0.16 -23.64 -19.63
CA VAL A 562 -1.27 -23.99 -19.57
C VAL A 562 -2.06 -23.19 -20.62
N TYR A 563 -3.08 -23.80 -21.21
CA TYR A 563 -3.91 -23.23 -22.29
C TYR A 563 -5.40 -23.61 -22.19
N GLY A 564 -5.85 -24.06 -21.01
CA GLY A 564 -7.23 -24.45 -20.75
C GLY A 564 -7.33 -25.44 -19.60
N VAL A 565 -8.54 -25.97 -19.41
CA VAL A 565 -8.86 -26.99 -18.40
C VAL A 565 -9.75 -28.08 -19.01
N GLU A 566 -9.72 -29.25 -18.39
CA GLU A 566 -10.76 -30.28 -18.54
C GLU A 566 -11.69 -30.21 -17.32
N VAL A 567 -12.99 -30.29 -17.55
CA VAL A 567 -14.04 -30.19 -16.52
C VAL A 567 -14.97 -31.38 -16.54
N LEU A 568 -15.51 -31.69 -15.37
CA LEU A 568 -16.61 -32.60 -15.14
C LEU A 568 -17.80 -31.77 -14.63
N GLN A 569 -18.96 -31.94 -15.27
CA GLN A 569 -20.22 -31.30 -14.87
C GLN A 569 -21.19 -32.34 -14.31
N ASP A 570 -22.35 -31.90 -13.83
CA ASP A 570 -23.51 -32.77 -13.55
C ASP A 570 -23.78 -33.71 -14.74
N GLU A 571 -24.39 -34.87 -14.46
CA GLU A 571 -24.53 -36.01 -15.40
C GLU A 571 -23.20 -36.69 -15.80
N GLY A 572 -22.05 -36.21 -15.32
CA GLY A 572 -20.74 -36.82 -15.57
C GLY A 572 -20.13 -36.45 -16.93
N VAL A 573 -20.65 -35.41 -17.58
CA VAL A 573 -20.15 -34.93 -18.87
C VAL A 573 -18.76 -34.33 -18.71
N VAL A 574 -17.78 -34.90 -19.43
CA VAL A 574 -16.41 -34.38 -19.50
C VAL A 574 -16.27 -33.45 -20.71
N SER A 575 -15.81 -32.22 -20.49
CA SER A 575 -15.59 -31.24 -21.58
C SER A 575 -14.29 -30.45 -21.40
N ARG A 576 -13.84 -29.78 -22.46
CA ARG A 576 -12.57 -29.01 -22.49
C ARG A 576 -12.81 -27.54 -22.79
N ILE A 577 -12.33 -26.67 -21.89
CA ILE A 577 -12.50 -25.23 -22.01
C ILE A 577 -11.13 -24.59 -22.27
N LEU A 578 -10.95 -24.00 -23.46
CA LEU A 578 -9.70 -23.36 -23.88
C LEU A 578 -9.61 -21.89 -23.43
N ALA A 579 -8.42 -21.50 -22.97
CA ALA A 579 -8.11 -20.19 -22.40
C ALA A 579 -6.66 -19.78 -22.63
N ASP A 580 -6.38 -18.48 -22.58
CA ASP A 580 -5.01 -17.96 -22.65
C ASP A 580 -4.26 -18.10 -21.32
N ALA A 581 -5.01 -18.03 -20.22
CA ALA A 581 -4.57 -18.13 -18.84
C ALA A 581 -5.62 -18.83 -17.95
N VAL A 582 -5.14 -19.52 -16.91
CA VAL A 582 -5.93 -20.16 -15.84
C VAL A 582 -5.45 -19.64 -14.49
N ILE A 583 -6.39 -19.28 -13.61
CA ILE A 583 -6.15 -18.83 -12.25
C ILE A 583 -6.74 -19.88 -11.28
N LEU A 584 -5.90 -20.48 -10.44
CA LEU A 584 -6.34 -21.34 -9.35
C LEU A 584 -6.66 -20.48 -8.11
N ALA A 585 -7.89 -20.61 -7.63
CA ALA A 585 -8.44 -19.88 -6.47
C ALA A 585 -9.25 -20.84 -5.55
N THR A 586 -8.90 -22.13 -5.58
CA THR A 586 -9.70 -23.27 -5.04
C THR A 586 -9.79 -23.36 -3.52
N GLY A 587 -9.07 -22.51 -2.79
CA GLY A 587 -8.86 -22.70 -1.35
C GLY A 587 -7.89 -23.85 -1.02
N GLY A 588 -7.77 -24.16 0.28
CA GLY A 588 -6.81 -25.13 0.81
C GLY A 588 -7.31 -26.58 0.93
N PHE A 589 -6.57 -27.36 1.71
CA PHE A 589 -6.82 -28.80 1.99
C PHE A 589 -7.24 -29.06 3.45
N SER A 590 -7.78 -28.05 4.12
CA SER A 590 -8.14 -28.03 5.54
C SER A 590 -9.37 -28.87 5.94
N ASN A 591 -9.93 -29.67 5.01
CA ASN A 591 -10.89 -30.75 5.27
C ASN A 591 -10.70 -31.92 4.28
N ASP A 592 -9.47 -32.12 3.77
CA ASP A 592 -9.20 -33.12 2.75
C ASP A 592 -9.26 -34.54 3.31
N LYS A 593 -10.36 -35.24 3.03
CA LYS A 593 -10.62 -36.64 3.42
C LYS A 593 -10.66 -37.59 2.21
N THR A 594 -10.10 -37.17 1.08
CA THR A 594 -10.04 -37.97 -0.15
C THR A 594 -8.97 -39.07 -0.05
N PRO A 595 -9.01 -40.13 -0.90
CA PRO A 595 -8.00 -41.18 -0.89
C PRO A 595 -6.56 -40.70 -1.15
N ASN A 596 -6.39 -39.53 -1.78
CA ASN A 596 -5.10 -38.87 -2.00
C ASN A 596 -4.96 -37.60 -1.12
N SER A 597 -5.40 -37.70 0.14
CA SER A 597 -5.45 -36.56 1.07
C SER A 597 -4.09 -35.91 1.32
N LEU A 598 -4.00 -34.61 0.99
CA LEU A 598 -2.83 -33.79 1.32
C LEU A 598 -2.69 -33.57 2.84
N LEU A 599 -3.81 -33.58 3.57
CA LEU A 599 -3.80 -33.47 5.03
C LEU A 599 -3.17 -34.72 5.67
N GLN A 600 -3.48 -35.90 5.15
CA GLN A 600 -2.87 -37.16 5.59
C GLN A 600 -1.41 -37.30 5.11
N GLU A 601 -1.09 -36.79 3.92
CA GLU A 601 0.27 -36.82 3.36
C GLU A 601 1.26 -35.93 4.12
N PHE A 602 0.85 -34.71 4.49
CA PHE A 602 1.76 -33.68 5.04
C PHE A 602 1.54 -33.32 6.51
N ALA A 603 0.37 -33.60 7.10
CA ALA A 603 0.08 -33.34 8.51
C ALA A 603 -0.75 -34.46 9.17
N PRO A 604 -0.33 -35.75 9.07
CA PRO A 604 -1.10 -36.89 9.60
C PRO A 604 -1.39 -36.77 11.10
N GLN A 605 -0.52 -36.12 11.88
CA GLN A 605 -0.71 -35.84 13.31
C GLN A 605 -1.90 -34.91 13.61
N LEU A 606 -2.43 -34.20 12.61
CA LEU A 606 -3.61 -33.35 12.74
C LEU A 606 -4.88 -33.98 12.14
N SER A 607 -4.79 -35.09 11.41
CA SER A 607 -5.91 -35.74 10.70
C SER A 607 -7.15 -36.02 11.57
N GLY A 608 -6.95 -36.35 12.85
CA GLY A 608 -8.01 -36.62 13.82
C GLY A 608 -8.63 -35.38 14.49
N PHE A 609 -8.12 -34.18 14.26
CA PHE A 609 -8.72 -32.96 14.83
C PHE A 609 -9.99 -32.57 14.08
N PRO A 610 -11.02 -32.03 14.78
CA PRO A 610 -12.18 -31.44 14.10
C PRO A 610 -11.75 -30.21 13.28
N THR A 611 -12.54 -29.85 12.26
CA THR A 611 -12.26 -28.70 11.37
C THR A 611 -13.31 -27.60 11.51
N THR A 612 -13.00 -26.39 11.02
CA THR A 612 -13.96 -25.28 10.86
C THR A 612 -14.35 -25.04 9.39
N ASN A 613 -13.82 -25.84 8.46
CA ASN A 613 -13.98 -25.67 7.01
C ASN A 613 -15.17 -26.48 6.44
N GLY A 614 -15.62 -26.15 5.23
CA GLY A 614 -16.63 -26.97 4.54
C GLY A 614 -16.05 -28.25 3.94
N PRO A 615 -16.89 -29.20 3.48
CA PRO A 615 -16.44 -30.44 2.84
C PRO A 615 -15.65 -30.19 1.53
N TRP A 616 -15.88 -29.05 0.89
CA TRP A 616 -15.20 -28.62 -0.34
C TRP A 616 -13.68 -28.39 -0.23
N ALA A 617 -13.13 -28.26 0.98
CA ALA A 617 -11.72 -27.88 1.22
C ALA A 617 -10.75 -29.07 1.06
N THR A 618 -10.71 -29.66 -0.15
CA THR A 618 -10.03 -30.91 -0.52
C THR A 618 -8.71 -30.72 -1.28
N GLY A 619 -8.22 -29.48 -1.43
CA GLY A 619 -6.90 -29.20 -2.00
C GLY A 619 -6.75 -29.40 -3.51
N ASP A 620 -7.86 -29.53 -4.26
CA ASP A 620 -7.85 -29.97 -5.67
C ASP A 620 -6.92 -29.14 -6.56
N GLY A 621 -6.91 -27.81 -6.41
CA GLY A 621 -6.00 -26.92 -7.14
C GLY A 621 -4.52 -27.17 -6.82
N VAL A 622 -4.19 -27.59 -5.59
CA VAL A 622 -2.82 -27.97 -5.20
C VAL A 622 -2.43 -29.30 -5.85
N LYS A 623 -3.36 -30.26 -5.93
CA LYS A 623 -3.16 -31.56 -6.60
C LYS A 623 -2.89 -31.37 -8.10
N LEU A 624 -3.78 -30.63 -8.77
CA LEU A 624 -3.67 -30.23 -10.19
C LEU A 624 -2.35 -29.48 -10.49
N ALA A 625 -1.91 -28.59 -9.60
CA ALA A 625 -0.66 -27.86 -9.76
C ALA A 625 0.58 -28.76 -9.56
N ARG A 626 0.53 -29.68 -8.58
CA ARG A 626 1.60 -30.67 -8.31
C ARG A 626 1.87 -31.55 -9.53
N GLU A 627 0.84 -31.97 -10.25
CA GLU A 627 0.98 -32.78 -11.48
C GLU A 627 1.79 -32.07 -12.59
N LEU A 628 1.73 -30.74 -12.66
CA LEU A 628 2.55 -29.95 -13.60
C LEU A 628 3.97 -29.67 -13.10
N GLY A 629 4.32 -30.11 -11.88
CA GLY A 629 5.59 -29.86 -11.22
C GLY A 629 5.69 -28.47 -10.56
N VAL A 630 4.57 -27.89 -10.10
CA VAL A 630 4.58 -26.67 -9.29
C VAL A 630 5.20 -26.98 -7.92
N LYS A 631 6.15 -26.14 -7.49
CA LYS A 631 6.78 -26.25 -6.18
C LYS A 631 5.73 -26.04 -5.08
N LEU A 632 5.60 -27.03 -4.20
CA LEU A 632 4.88 -26.88 -2.95
C LEU A 632 5.83 -26.35 -1.86
N VAL A 633 5.28 -25.59 -0.91
CA VAL A 633 5.99 -25.05 0.26
C VAL A 633 5.09 -25.15 1.48
N ASP A 634 5.69 -25.29 2.67
CA ASP A 634 5.01 -25.23 3.98
C ASP A 634 3.81 -26.18 4.16
N MET A 635 3.76 -27.29 3.41
CA MET A 635 2.60 -28.20 3.38
C MET A 635 2.24 -28.82 4.74
N ASP A 636 3.21 -28.96 5.64
CA ASP A 636 3.00 -29.41 7.02
C ASP A 636 2.44 -28.31 7.94
N LYS A 637 2.45 -27.04 7.49
CA LYS A 637 1.99 -25.87 8.26
C LYS A 637 0.48 -25.72 8.11
N VAL A 638 -0.24 -26.53 8.88
CA VAL A 638 -1.70 -26.46 9.02
C VAL A 638 -2.06 -25.82 10.37
N GLN A 639 -2.83 -24.73 10.34
CA GLN A 639 -3.22 -23.96 11.52
C GLN A 639 -4.48 -24.54 12.17
N LEU A 640 -4.37 -24.82 13.47
CA LEU A 640 -5.51 -24.93 14.37
C LEU A 640 -6.00 -23.52 14.77
N HIS A 641 -7.32 -23.31 14.75
CA HIS A 641 -7.96 -22.20 15.45
C HIS A 641 -8.25 -22.63 16.88
N PRO A 642 -7.82 -21.90 17.93
CA PRO A 642 -7.98 -22.31 19.33
C PRO A 642 -9.43 -22.26 19.83
N THR A 643 -10.38 -21.92 18.95
CA THR A 643 -11.75 -21.53 19.30
C THR A 643 -12.73 -22.04 18.23
N GLY A 644 -12.69 -23.33 17.94
CA GLY A 644 -13.84 -24.05 17.39
C GLY A 644 -14.87 -24.24 18.51
N LEU A 645 -16.11 -23.81 18.28
CA LEU A 645 -17.20 -23.93 19.26
C LEU A 645 -17.75 -25.35 19.24
N ILE A 646 -17.75 -26.01 20.40
CA ILE A 646 -18.46 -27.27 20.60
C ILE A 646 -19.95 -26.95 20.78
N ASP A 647 -20.82 -27.57 19.99
CA ASP A 647 -22.26 -27.56 20.25
C ASP A 647 -22.56 -28.62 21.33
N PRO A 648 -23.12 -28.26 22.51
CA PRO A 648 -23.48 -29.24 23.54
C PRO A 648 -24.53 -30.29 23.08
N LYS A 649 -25.24 -30.03 21.97
CA LYS A 649 -26.22 -30.96 21.38
C LYS A 649 -25.60 -31.93 20.36
N ASP A 650 -24.43 -31.59 19.83
CA ASP A 650 -23.64 -32.43 18.92
C ASP A 650 -22.13 -32.28 19.23
N PRO A 651 -21.67 -32.80 20.39
CA PRO A 651 -20.27 -32.65 20.79
C PRO A 651 -19.33 -33.41 19.86
N ALA A 652 -19.81 -34.49 19.23
CA ALA A 652 -19.04 -35.35 18.33
C ALA A 652 -18.80 -34.75 16.94
N ASN A 653 -19.54 -33.71 16.51
CA ASN A 653 -19.47 -33.20 15.13
C ASN A 653 -18.03 -32.91 14.66
N PRO A 654 -17.52 -33.53 13.57
CA PRO A 654 -16.18 -33.26 13.08
C PRO A 654 -16.01 -31.87 12.45
N THR A 655 -17.10 -31.11 12.27
CA THR A 655 -17.09 -29.72 11.80
C THR A 655 -17.62 -28.78 12.88
N LYS A 656 -16.74 -28.02 13.53
CA LYS A 656 -17.13 -27.03 14.56
C LYS A 656 -17.52 -25.70 13.94
N TYR A 657 -18.43 -24.98 14.59
CA TYR A 657 -18.69 -23.57 14.28
C TYR A 657 -17.45 -22.75 14.62
N LEU A 658 -17.03 -21.85 13.73
CA LEU A 658 -15.92 -20.94 14.02
C LEU A 658 -16.38 -19.91 15.07
N GLY A 659 -15.86 -20.03 16.29
CA GLY A 659 -15.85 -18.93 17.25
C GLY A 659 -14.79 -17.93 16.81
N PRO A 660 -15.15 -16.71 16.38
CA PRO A 660 -14.19 -15.79 15.79
C PRO A 660 -13.13 -15.37 16.81
N GLU A 661 -11.93 -15.09 16.31
CA GLU A 661 -10.86 -14.50 17.13
C GLU A 661 -11.28 -13.16 17.76
N ALA A 662 -12.25 -12.48 17.17
CA ALA A 662 -12.89 -11.29 17.72
C ALA A 662 -13.58 -11.53 19.07
N LEU A 663 -13.93 -12.76 19.47
CA LEU A 663 -14.40 -13.05 20.85
C LEU A 663 -13.31 -12.70 21.87
N ARG A 664 -12.10 -13.24 21.68
CA ARG A 664 -10.90 -12.94 22.48
C ARG A 664 -10.45 -11.48 22.27
N GLY A 665 -10.46 -11.01 21.02
CA GLY A 665 -10.17 -9.63 20.61
C GLY A 665 -11.09 -8.57 21.22
N SER A 666 -12.26 -8.96 21.71
CA SER A 666 -13.24 -8.07 22.38
C SER A 666 -13.24 -8.20 23.90
N GLY A 667 -12.35 -9.02 24.48
CA GLY A 667 -12.21 -9.19 25.94
C GLY A 667 -12.46 -10.61 26.45
N GLY A 668 -12.87 -11.56 25.61
CA GLY A 668 -13.13 -12.95 26.00
C GLY A 668 -11.91 -13.62 26.66
N VAL A 669 -12.10 -14.10 27.88
CA VAL A 669 -11.09 -14.75 28.73
C VAL A 669 -11.13 -16.27 28.51
N LEU A 670 -9.99 -16.96 28.64
CA LEU A 670 -9.93 -18.43 28.62
C LEU A 670 -9.65 -19.00 30.01
N LEU A 671 -10.54 -19.88 30.50
CA LEU A 671 -10.41 -20.61 31.77
C LEU A 671 -10.30 -22.12 31.52
N ASN A 672 -9.52 -22.82 32.36
CA ASN A 672 -9.42 -24.28 32.40
C ASN A 672 -10.39 -24.91 33.43
N LYS A 673 -10.38 -26.24 33.59
CA LYS A 673 -11.22 -26.92 34.60
C LYS A 673 -10.99 -26.52 36.06
N LYS A 674 -9.89 -25.82 36.38
CA LYS A 674 -9.63 -25.30 37.74
C LYS A 674 -10.25 -23.93 37.99
N GLY A 675 -10.86 -23.31 36.97
CA GLY A 675 -11.35 -21.92 37.01
C GLY A 675 -10.27 -20.87 36.76
N GLU A 676 -9.08 -21.29 36.33
CA GLU A 676 -7.90 -20.42 36.22
C GLU A 676 -7.64 -19.97 34.77
N ARG A 677 -7.11 -18.75 34.62
CA ARG A 677 -6.45 -18.32 33.37
C ARG A 677 -5.09 -19.00 33.22
N PHE A 678 -4.78 -19.45 32.00
CA PHE A 678 -3.58 -20.21 31.67
C PHE A 678 -2.75 -19.65 30.50
N VAL A 679 -3.29 -18.76 29.65
CA VAL A 679 -2.60 -18.25 28.45
C VAL A 679 -2.93 -16.77 28.17
N ASN A 680 -2.09 -16.09 27.39
CA ASN A 680 -2.44 -14.82 26.76
C ASN A 680 -3.45 -15.08 25.62
N GLU A 681 -4.70 -14.63 25.79
CA GLU A 681 -5.78 -14.90 24.81
C GLU A 681 -5.59 -14.15 23.47
N LEU A 682 -4.64 -13.21 23.40
CA LEU A 682 -4.26 -12.44 22.21
C LEU A 682 -2.87 -12.81 21.68
N ASP A 683 -2.35 -13.98 22.06
CA ASP A 683 -1.12 -14.53 21.48
C ASP A 683 -1.35 -15.20 20.11
N LEU A 684 -0.31 -15.80 19.55
CA LEU A 684 -0.40 -16.57 18.30
C LEU A 684 -1.36 -17.77 18.45
N ARG A 685 -2.08 -18.09 17.37
CA ARG A 685 -3.08 -19.18 17.33
C ARG A 685 -2.49 -20.54 17.68
N SER A 686 -1.23 -20.79 17.30
CA SER A 686 -0.45 -21.96 17.72
C SER A 686 -0.27 -22.01 19.23
N VAL A 687 0.24 -20.94 19.85
CA VAL A 687 0.44 -20.82 21.31
C VAL A 687 -0.86 -21.05 22.07
N VAL A 688 -1.96 -20.39 21.67
CA VAL A 688 -3.25 -20.53 22.35
C VAL A 688 -3.86 -21.93 22.14
N SER A 689 -3.65 -22.56 20.96
CA SER A 689 -4.15 -23.92 20.70
C SER A 689 -3.40 -24.97 21.52
N ASN A 690 -2.06 -24.89 21.54
CA ASN A 690 -1.22 -25.78 22.32
C ASN A 690 -1.53 -25.65 23.82
N ALA A 691 -1.65 -24.44 24.33
CA ALA A 691 -1.98 -24.20 25.74
C ALA A 691 -3.35 -24.80 26.16
N ILE A 692 -4.31 -24.97 25.24
CA ILE A 692 -5.57 -25.69 25.50
C ILE A 692 -5.34 -27.20 25.51
N ILE A 693 -4.58 -27.74 24.55
CA ILE A 693 -4.22 -29.18 24.49
C ILE A 693 -3.46 -29.59 25.76
N GLU A 694 -2.54 -28.75 26.22
CA GLU A 694 -1.72 -28.92 27.42
C GLU A 694 -2.51 -28.90 28.74
N GLN A 695 -3.78 -28.44 28.76
CA GLN A 695 -4.62 -28.61 29.95
C GLN A 695 -5.05 -30.07 30.15
N GLY A 696 -5.05 -30.89 29.09
CA GLY A 696 -5.44 -32.31 29.12
C GLY A 696 -6.96 -32.56 29.20
N ASP A 697 -7.75 -31.59 29.65
CA ASP A 697 -9.21 -31.64 29.79
C ASP A 697 -9.93 -32.00 28.48
N GLU A 698 -10.77 -33.04 28.49
CA GLU A 698 -11.64 -33.45 27.36
C GLU A 698 -13.10 -33.07 27.59
N TYR A 699 -13.79 -32.66 26.52
CA TYR A 699 -15.23 -32.43 26.58
C TYR A 699 -15.99 -33.75 26.43
N PRO A 700 -17.00 -34.05 27.28
CA PRO A 700 -17.79 -35.27 27.21
C PRO A 700 -18.35 -35.53 25.81
N ASP A 701 -18.27 -36.78 25.36
CA ASP A 701 -18.80 -37.28 24.08
C ASP A 701 -18.27 -36.57 22.82
N ALA A 702 -17.25 -35.70 22.94
CA ALA A 702 -16.67 -34.94 21.83
C ALA A 702 -15.50 -35.64 21.13
N GLY A 703 -15.45 -36.98 21.16
CA GLY A 703 -14.45 -37.78 20.45
C GLY A 703 -12.98 -37.45 20.80
N GLY A 704 -12.69 -37.17 22.08
CA GLY A 704 -11.34 -36.79 22.53
C GLY A 704 -10.96 -35.32 22.35
N SER A 705 -11.91 -34.45 21.96
CA SER A 705 -11.67 -33.01 21.79
C SER A 705 -11.21 -32.34 23.10
N LYS A 706 -9.93 -31.96 23.17
CA LYS A 706 -9.39 -31.12 24.26
C LYS A 706 -10.05 -29.74 24.27
N PHE A 707 -10.43 -29.22 25.43
CA PHE A 707 -11.22 -27.98 25.49
C PHE A 707 -10.87 -27.02 26.63
N ALA A 708 -11.36 -25.78 26.50
CA ALA A 708 -11.37 -24.76 27.54
C ALA A 708 -12.70 -24.00 27.53
N PHE A 709 -12.90 -23.14 28.53
CA PHE A 709 -14.08 -22.28 28.67
C PHE A 709 -13.73 -20.86 28.19
N CYS A 710 -14.43 -20.35 27.17
CA CYS A 710 -14.30 -18.96 26.73
C CYS A 710 -15.41 -18.12 27.36
N VAL A 711 -15.04 -17.18 28.25
CA VAL A 711 -15.97 -16.41 29.09
C VAL A 711 -15.98 -14.95 28.64
N LEU A 712 -17.18 -14.42 28.41
CA LEU A 712 -17.46 -13.00 28.14
C LEU A 712 -18.42 -12.44 29.21
N ASN A 713 -18.30 -11.16 29.53
CA ASN A 713 -19.32 -10.37 30.24
C ASN A 713 -20.05 -9.43 29.26
N ASP A 714 -21.02 -8.66 29.73
CA ASP A 714 -21.76 -7.69 28.89
C ASP A 714 -20.85 -6.65 28.21
N ALA A 715 -19.72 -6.26 28.82
CA ALA A 715 -18.75 -5.34 28.21
C ALA A 715 -18.05 -5.98 26.99
N ALA A 716 -17.59 -7.23 27.14
CA ALA A 716 -16.98 -7.98 26.03
C ALA A 716 -18.00 -8.30 24.92
N VAL A 717 -19.25 -8.61 25.30
CA VAL A 717 -20.37 -8.80 24.36
C VAL A 717 -20.67 -7.51 23.58
N LYS A 718 -20.66 -6.35 24.23
CA LYS A 718 -20.86 -5.04 23.60
C LYS A 718 -19.76 -4.72 22.58
N LEU A 719 -18.49 -5.03 22.89
CA LEU A 719 -17.38 -4.84 21.96
C LEU A 719 -17.39 -5.85 20.79
N PHE A 720 -17.77 -7.09 21.04
CA PHE A 720 -17.87 -8.12 20.01
C PHE A 720 -19.00 -7.81 19.00
N GLY A 721 -20.13 -7.35 19.53
CA GLY A 721 -21.39 -7.05 18.85
C GLY A 721 -22.53 -7.79 19.56
N VAL A 722 -23.46 -7.05 20.18
CA VAL A 722 -24.49 -7.63 21.07
C VAL A 722 -25.33 -8.68 20.34
N ASN A 723 -25.74 -8.39 19.11
CA ASN A 723 -26.51 -9.32 18.30
C ASN A 723 -25.63 -10.36 17.58
N SER A 724 -24.32 -10.11 17.43
CA SER A 724 -23.37 -11.16 16.98
C SER A 724 -23.32 -12.26 18.04
N HIS A 725 -23.13 -11.88 19.31
CA HIS A 725 -23.30 -12.81 20.43
C HIS A 725 -24.70 -13.42 20.46
N GLY A 726 -25.76 -12.63 20.27
CA GLY A 726 -27.15 -13.10 20.20
C GLY A 726 -27.38 -14.20 19.14
N PHE A 727 -26.71 -14.14 17.99
CA PHE A 727 -26.75 -15.19 16.96
C PHE A 727 -26.13 -16.50 17.46
N TYR A 728 -24.87 -16.47 17.94
CA TYR A 728 -24.20 -17.66 18.46
C TYR A 728 -24.91 -18.24 19.70
N TRP A 729 -25.39 -17.39 20.61
CA TRP A 729 -26.05 -17.80 21.85
C TRP A 729 -27.49 -18.25 21.63
N LYS A 730 -28.39 -17.35 21.19
CA LYS A 730 -29.84 -17.61 21.19
C LYS A 730 -30.32 -18.35 19.95
N ARG A 731 -29.66 -18.19 18.79
CA ARG A 731 -30.07 -18.83 17.53
C ARG A 731 -29.37 -20.17 17.29
N LEU A 732 -28.09 -20.28 17.61
CA LEU A 732 -27.35 -21.55 17.48
C LEU A 732 -27.30 -22.37 18.79
N GLY A 733 -27.35 -21.74 19.97
CA GLY A 733 -27.29 -22.45 21.26
C GLY A 733 -25.87 -22.70 21.78
N LEU A 734 -24.85 -22.05 21.20
CA LEU A 734 -23.42 -22.32 21.42
C LEU A 734 -22.82 -21.60 22.66
N PHE A 735 -23.67 -21.03 23.51
CA PHE A 735 -23.27 -20.34 24.75
C PHE A 735 -24.21 -20.70 25.90
N VAL A 736 -23.66 -20.85 27.09
CA VAL A 736 -24.39 -21.02 28.36
C VAL A 736 -24.27 -19.71 29.15
N LYS A 737 -25.38 -19.23 29.74
CA LYS A 737 -25.38 -18.06 30.61
C LYS A 737 -25.21 -18.46 32.07
N ALA A 738 -24.32 -17.77 32.79
CA ALA A 738 -24.19 -17.85 34.24
C ALA A 738 -24.36 -16.45 34.85
N ASP A 739 -25.42 -16.22 35.63
CA ASP A 739 -25.73 -14.88 36.15
C ASP A 739 -24.73 -14.39 37.23
N THR A 740 -24.06 -15.30 37.93
CA THR A 740 -23.13 -15.00 39.02
C THR A 740 -21.86 -15.86 38.92
N VAL A 741 -20.82 -15.52 39.70
CA VAL A 741 -19.55 -16.27 39.71
C VAL A 741 -19.70 -17.67 40.29
N GLU A 742 -20.66 -17.88 41.19
CA GLU A 742 -21.04 -19.18 41.74
C GLU A 742 -21.62 -20.08 40.64
N LYS A 743 -22.53 -19.54 39.81
CA LYS A 743 -23.07 -20.28 38.64
C LYS A 743 -21.99 -20.57 37.60
N LEU A 744 -21.02 -19.66 37.42
CA LEU A 744 -19.89 -19.86 36.51
C LEU A 744 -18.95 -20.97 37.01
N ALA A 745 -18.60 -20.96 38.30
CA ALA A 745 -17.78 -21.99 38.92
C ALA A 745 -18.46 -23.37 38.91
N ALA A 746 -19.78 -23.43 39.14
CA ALA A 746 -20.57 -24.65 39.00
C ALA A 746 -20.59 -25.19 37.55
N LEU A 747 -20.69 -24.32 36.54
CA LEU A 747 -20.62 -24.70 35.12
C LEU A 747 -19.22 -25.21 34.71
N ILE A 748 -18.16 -24.66 35.30
CA ILE A 748 -16.78 -25.15 35.11
C ILE A 748 -16.60 -26.50 35.83
N GLY A 749 -17.12 -26.62 37.05
CA GLY A 749 -16.92 -27.74 37.96
C GLY A 749 -15.75 -27.50 38.94
N CYS A 750 -15.57 -26.27 39.43
CA CYS A 750 -14.45 -25.86 40.29
C CYS A 750 -14.89 -25.04 41.52
N PRO A 751 -13.99 -24.80 42.49
CA PRO A 751 -14.26 -23.92 43.63
C PRO A 751 -14.54 -22.47 43.19
N VAL A 752 -15.50 -21.81 43.85
CA VAL A 752 -15.91 -20.43 43.51
C VAL A 752 -14.77 -19.43 43.67
N GLU A 753 -13.95 -19.57 44.72
CA GLU A 753 -12.83 -18.66 44.98
C GLU A 753 -11.80 -18.64 43.85
N ASN A 754 -11.56 -19.77 43.17
CA ASN A 754 -10.62 -19.84 42.05
C ASN A 754 -11.04 -18.90 40.92
N VAL A 755 -12.34 -18.90 40.58
CA VAL A 755 -12.90 -18.04 39.54
C VAL A 755 -12.98 -16.60 40.01
N ARG A 756 -13.42 -16.37 41.26
CA ARG A 756 -13.55 -15.02 41.84
C ARG A 756 -12.20 -14.30 41.89
N ASN A 757 -11.15 -14.98 42.35
CA ASN A 757 -9.80 -14.44 42.40
C ASN A 757 -9.23 -14.25 40.98
N THR A 758 -9.38 -15.24 40.09
CA THR A 758 -8.89 -15.16 38.69
C THR A 758 -9.49 -13.97 37.93
N LEU A 759 -10.77 -13.65 38.15
CA LEU A 759 -11.43 -12.51 37.53
C LEU A 759 -11.17 -11.19 38.27
N GLY A 760 -10.99 -11.21 39.60
CA GLY A 760 -10.56 -10.05 40.39
C GLY A 760 -9.16 -9.55 39.99
N ASP A 761 -8.19 -10.47 39.88
CA ASP A 761 -6.85 -10.20 39.37
C ASP A 761 -6.89 -9.57 37.97
N TYR A 762 -7.71 -10.14 37.08
CA TYR A 762 -7.87 -9.62 35.71
C TYR A 762 -8.48 -8.23 35.69
N GLU A 763 -9.50 -7.98 36.51
CA GLU A 763 -10.12 -6.66 36.65
C GLU A 763 -9.13 -5.60 37.15
N GLN A 764 -8.34 -5.90 38.19
CA GLN A 764 -7.32 -4.97 38.70
C GLN A 764 -6.25 -4.69 37.64
N LEU A 765 -5.67 -5.74 37.04
CA LEU A 765 -4.64 -5.61 36.00
C LEU A 765 -5.16 -4.85 34.77
N SER A 766 -6.43 -5.02 34.41
CA SER A 766 -7.08 -4.32 33.30
C SER A 766 -7.38 -2.84 33.61
N LYS A 767 -7.69 -2.48 34.87
CA LYS A 767 -7.89 -1.08 35.28
C LYS A 767 -6.57 -0.32 35.42
N GLU A 768 -5.54 -0.98 35.94
CA GLU A 768 -4.19 -0.42 36.10
C GLU A 768 -3.35 -0.51 34.81
N ASN A 769 -3.87 -1.16 33.75
CA ASN A 769 -3.20 -1.42 32.47
C ASN A 769 -1.80 -2.09 32.61
N ARG A 770 -1.66 -3.00 33.58
CA ARG A 770 -0.40 -3.66 33.94
C ARG A 770 -0.21 -4.99 33.21
N GLN A 771 1.05 -5.39 32.97
CA GLN A 771 1.33 -6.74 32.48
C GLN A 771 0.88 -7.79 33.51
N CYS A 772 0.06 -8.75 33.07
CA CYS A 772 -0.32 -9.90 33.89
C CYS A 772 0.92 -10.79 34.18
N PRO A 773 1.33 -11.03 35.43
CA PRO A 773 2.52 -11.82 35.73
C PRO A 773 2.44 -13.26 35.21
N LYS A 774 1.29 -13.91 35.39
CA LYS A 774 1.05 -15.33 35.02
C LYS A 774 1.01 -15.55 33.50
N THR A 775 0.37 -14.65 32.75
CA THR A 775 0.09 -14.84 31.31
C THR A 775 0.83 -13.89 30.38
N ARG A 776 1.60 -12.92 30.91
CA ARG A 776 2.32 -11.86 30.18
C ARG A 776 1.48 -10.95 29.27
N LYS A 777 0.14 -11.11 29.27
CA LYS A 777 -0.84 -10.23 28.61
C LYS A 777 -0.63 -8.75 28.99
N VAL A 778 -0.67 -7.87 27.99
CA VAL A 778 -0.52 -6.40 28.11
C VAL A 778 -1.59 -5.60 27.36
N VAL A 779 -2.61 -6.27 26.79
CA VAL A 779 -3.70 -5.63 26.06
C VAL A 779 -5.02 -6.16 26.59
N TYR A 780 -5.84 -5.26 27.13
CA TYR A 780 -7.15 -5.55 27.71
C TYR A 780 -8.22 -4.76 26.95
N PRO A 781 -9.04 -5.41 26.08
CA PRO A 781 -10.06 -4.71 25.30
C PRO A 781 -11.17 -4.10 26.18
N CYS A 782 -11.53 -4.77 27.27
CA CYS A 782 -12.40 -4.28 28.32
C CYS A 782 -12.07 -4.97 29.66
N VAL A 783 -12.62 -4.42 30.75
CA VAL A 783 -12.57 -5.04 32.08
C VAL A 783 -13.52 -6.24 32.13
N VAL A 784 -13.02 -7.36 32.67
CA VAL A 784 -13.83 -8.55 33.00
C VAL A 784 -13.52 -8.92 34.46
N GLY A 785 -14.47 -8.66 35.35
CA GLY A 785 -14.37 -8.91 36.80
C GLY A 785 -15.28 -10.04 37.27
N PRO A 786 -15.34 -10.31 38.59
CA PRO A 786 -16.16 -11.37 39.17
C PRO A 786 -17.66 -11.05 39.22
N GLN A 787 -18.08 -9.85 38.80
CA GLN A 787 -19.49 -9.48 38.66
C GLN A 787 -20.03 -9.95 37.30
N GLY A 788 -21.10 -10.75 37.32
CA GLY A 788 -21.81 -11.23 36.14
C GLY A 788 -22.76 -10.18 35.54
N PRO A 789 -23.55 -10.55 34.50
CA PRO A 789 -23.68 -11.89 33.95
C PRO A 789 -22.50 -12.31 33.07
N PHE A 790 -22.29 -13.63 32.99
CA PHE A 790 -21.31 -14.28 32.15
C PHE A 790 -21.98 -15.09 31.04
N TYR A 791 -21.33 -15.13 29.88
CA TYR A 791 -21.69 -15.96 28.73
C TYR A 791 -20.48 -16.83 28.38
N VAL A 792 -20.69 -18.14 28.35
CA VAL A 792 -19.62 -19.14 28.31
C VAL A 792 -19.79 -20.03 27.09
N ALA A 793 -18.77 -20.10 26.24
CA ALA A 793 -18.68 -21.06 25.15
C ALA A 793 -17.61 -22.11 25.44
N PHE A 794 -17.89 -23.36 25.07
CA PHE A 794 -16.92 -24.45 25.11
C PHE A 794 -16.08 -24.41 23.83
N VAL A 795 -14.77 -24.31 23.97
CA VAL A 795 -13.85 -24.07 22.85
C VAL A 795 -12.77 -25.14 22.75
N THR A 796 -12.63 -25.70 21.55
CA THR A 796 -11.59 -26.70 21.22
C THR A 796 -10.71 -26.20 20.06
N PRO A 797 -9.42 -26.58 20.01
CA PRO A 797 -8.59 -26.40 18.82
C PRO A 797 -9.17 -27.15 17.62
N SER A 798 -9.26 -26.50 16.46
CA SER A 798 -9.84 -27.11 15.25
C SER A 798 -9.10 -26.67 13.98
N ILE A 799 -8.89 -27.57 13.04
CA ILE A 799 -8.26 -27.30 11.74
C ILE A 799 -8.97 -26.13 11.05
N HIS A 800 -8.20 -25.16 10.56
CA HIS A 800 -8.76 -23.88 10.13
C HIS A 800 -8.12 -23.31 8.86
N TYR A 801 -6.82 -23.49 8.65
CA TYR A 801 -6.15 -22.96 7.45
C TYR A 801 -4.94 -23.79 7.07
N THR A 802 -4.68 -23.94 5.78
CA THR A 802 -3.40 -24.46 5.28
C THR A 802 -2.53 -23.28 4.84
N MET A 803 -1.41 -23.01 5.55
CA MET A 803 -0.44 -21.99 5.12
C MET A 803 0.47 -22.52 4.00
N GLY A 804 0.59 -23.83 3.90
CA GLY A 804 1.22 -24.51 2.79
C GLY A 804 0.34 -24.59 1.55
N GLY A 805 1.00 -24.63 0.39
CA GLY A 805 0.36 -24.68 -0.91
C GLY A 805 1.36 -24.43 -2.03
N CYS A 806 0.86 -24.03 -3.19
CA CYS A 806 1.66 -23.74 -4.37
C CYS A 806 2.47 -22.43 -4.21
N LEU A 807 3.78 -22.48 -4.47
CA LEU A 807 4.62 -21.29 -4.44
C LEU A 807 4.32 -20.37 -5.63
N ILE A 808 3.99 -19.11 -5.35
CA ILE A 808 3.74 -18.07 -6.36
C ILE A 808 4.86 -17.02 -6.44
N SER A 809 4.86 -16.24 -7.52
CA SER A 809 5.54 -14.94 -7.58
C SER A 809 4.67 -13.81 -6.98
N PRO A 810 5.25 -12.65 -6.63
CA PRO A 810 4.50 -11.41 -6.41
C PRO A 810 3.68 -10.91 -7.62
N SER A 811 3.81 -11.59 -8.77
CA SER A 811 2.96 -11.44 -9.95
C SER A 811 1.89 -12.54 -10.06
N ALA A 812 1.66 -13.28 -8.96
CA ALA A 812 0.76 -14.43 -8.80
C ALA A 812 1.04 -15.65 -9.70
N GLU A 813 2.20 -15.73 -10.36
CA GLU A 813 2.53 -16.83 -11.29
C GLU A 813 3.00 -18.09 -10.53
N MET A 814 2.44 -19.26 -10.82
CA MET A 814 2.82 -20.53 -10.17
C MET A 814 4.26 -20.93 -10.54
N GLN A 815 5.09 -21.30 -9.57
CA GLN A 815 6.52 -21.58 -9.76
C GLN A 815 6.83 -23.07 -9.87
N LEU A 816 7.69 -23.48 -10.80
CA LEU A 816 8.17 -24.86 -10.94
C LEU A 816 9.09 -25.31 -9.78
N GLU A 817 9.09 -26.60 -9.48
CA GLU A 817 9.98 -27.25 -8.52
C GLU A 817 11.45 -27.28 -8.98
N GLU A 818 11.72 -27.19 -10.29
CA GLU A 818 13.06 -27.07 -10.91
C GLU A 818 13.81 -25.74 -10.58
N ASN A 819 13.67 -25.22 -9.36
CA ASN A 819 14.61 -24.29 -8.76
C ASN A 819 15.93 -25.04 -8.48
N THR A 820 16.72 -25.19 -9.54
CA THR A 820 18.05 -25.82 -9.53
C THR A 820 18.92 -25.35 -8.38
N THR A 821 19.73 -26.26 -7.83
CA THR A 821 20.77 -25.95 -6.83
C THR A 821 21.69 -24.79 -7.22
N SER A 822 21.90 -24.57 -8.53
CA SER A 822 22.58 -23.40 -9.09
C SER A 822 22.07 -22.09 -8.46
N PRO A 823 22.90 -21.39 -7.66
CA PRO A 823 22.40 -20.23 -6.89
C PRO A 823 21.89 -19.05 -7.74
N PHE A 824 22.19 -18.99 -9.06
CA PHE A 824 21.53 -18.06 -10.01
C PHE A 824 20.05 -18.47 -10.28
N GLY A 825 19.35 -18.94 -9.26
CA GLY A 825 17.95 -19.37 -9.31
C GLY A 825 17.01 -18.20 -9.59
N HIS A 826 16.53 -18.09 -10.82
CA HIS A 826 15.41 -17.21 -11.16
C HIS A 826 14.10 -17.98 -11.10
N ARG A 827 13.06 -17.29 -10.61
CA ARG A 827 11.64 -17.70 -10.68
C ARG A 827 11.33 -18.32 -12.06
N ARG A 828 10.93 -19.59 -12.08
CA ARG A 828 10.51 -20.33 -13.28
C ARG A 828 8.99 -20.51 -13.26
N PRO A 829 8.20 -19.55 -13.77
CA PRO A 829 6.76 -19.70 -13.78
C PRO A 829 6.29 -20.77 -14.77
N ILE A 830 5.18 -21.45 -14.45
CA ILE A 830 4.35 -22.14 -15.45
C ILE A 830 3.57 -21.06 -16.20
N PHE A 831 3.74 -21.02 -17.52
CA PHE A 831 3.20 -19.93 -18.32
C PHE A 831 1.68 -20.05 -18.47
N GLY A 832 0.96 -18.97 -18.21
CA GLY A 832 -0.51 -18.97 -18.21
C GLY A 832 -1.15 -19.67 -17.01
N LEU A 833 -0.40 -19.99 -15.93
CA LEU A 833 -0.96 -20.53 -14.69
C LEU A 833 -0.65 -19.60 -13.51
N PHE A 834 -1.70 -19.15 -12.84
CA PHE A 834 -1.64 -18.24 -11.69
C PHE A 834 -2.32 -18.84 -10.46
N GLY A 835 -2.01 -18.33 -9.27
CA GLY A 835 -2.59 -18.78 -8.00
C GLY A 835 -2.94 -17.62 -7.06
N ALA A 836 -4.04 -17.74 -6.32
CA ALA A 836 -4.47 -16.76 -5.33
C ALA A 836 -5.24 -17.38 -4.14
N GLY A 837 -5.02 -16.88 -2.92
CA GLY A 837 -5.65 -17.39 -1.70
C GLY A 837 -5.01 -18.67 -1.16
N GLU A 838 -5.75 -19.43 -0.34
CA GLU A 838 -5.30 -20.61 0.43
C GLU A 838 -4.80 -21.80 -0.42
N VAL A 839 -4.92 -21.75 -1.76
CA VAL A 839 -4.23 -22.69 -2.67
C VAL A 839 -2.73 -22.40 -2.78
N THR A 840 -2.27 -21.22 -2.35
CA THR A 840 -0.89 -20.74 -2.44
C THR A 840 -0.16 -20.78 -1.11
N GLY A 841 1.16 -20.96 -1.16
CA GLY A 841 2.03 -21.03 0.01
C GLY A 841 3.18 -20.01 -0.02
N GLY A 842 3.82 -19.81 1.12
CA GLY A 842 4.97 -18.90 1.30
C GLY A 842 4.61 -17.45 1.70
N VAL A 843 3.32 -17.14 1.90
CA VAL A 843 2.86 -15.82 2.39
C VAL A 843 2.86 -15.75 3.92
N HIS A 844 2.47 -16.84 4.60
CA HIS A 844 2.22 -16.85 6.06
C HIS A 844 3.21 -17.68 6.87
N GLY A 845 4.05 -18.51 6.24
CA GLY A 845 4.96 -19.43 6.93
C GLY A 845 4.28 -20.32 7.98
N GLY A 846 4.92 -20.45 9.15
CA GLY A 846 4.49 -21.39 10.19
C GLY A 846 3.14 -21.08 10.87
N ASN A 847 2.67 -19.83 10.88
CA ASN A 847 1.36 -19.46 11.43
C ASN A 847 0.79 -18.19 10.78
N ARG A 848 -0.46 -18.26 10.29
CA ARG A 848 -1.18 -17.09 9.73
C ARG A 848 -1.82 -16.21 10.80
N LEU A 849 -1.69 -14.89 10.66
CA LEU A 849 -2.42 -13.88 11.45
C LEU A 849 -3.94 -13.82 11.13
N GLY A 850 -4.75 -13.45 12.13
CA GLY A 850 -6.18 -13.23 11.93
C GLY A 850 -6.45 -12.12 10.90
N GLY A 851 -7.30 -12.37 9.90
CA GLY A 851 -7.65 -11.40 8.86
C GLY A 851 -6.69 -11.29 7.65
N ASN A 852 -5.50 -11.92 7.69
CA ASN A 852 -4.59 -11.95 6.54
C ASN A 852 -5.09 -12.83 5.37
N SER A 853 -5.96 -13.82 5.61
CA SER A 853 -6.46 -14.71 4.54
C SER A 853 -7.42 -14.03 3.57
N LEU A 854 -8.38 -13.22 4.08
CA LEU A 854 -9.24 -12.43 3.21
C LEU A 854 -8.44 -11.37 2.43
N LEU A 855 -7.39 -10.83 3.05
CA LEU A 855 -6.49 -9.87 2.42
C LEU A 855 -5.69 -10.49 1.28
N GLU A 856 -5.11 -11.67 1.51
CA GLU A 856 -4.40 -12.46 0.50
C GLU A 856 -5.29 -12.78 -0.69
N CYS A 857 -6.55 -13.18 -0.43
CA CYS A 857 -7.54 -13.43 -1.48
C CYS A 857 -7.76 -12.20 -2.37
N VAL A 858 -7.96 -11.01 -1.81
CA VAL A 858 -8.17 -9.78 -2.59
C VAL A 858 -6.88 -9.33 -3.29
N VAL A 859 -5.75 -9.28 -2.58
CA VAL A 859 -4.47 -8.79 -3.14
C VAL A 859 -3.98 -9.70 -4.26
N PHE A 860 -3.80 -10.99 -4.01
CA PHE A 860 -3.27 -11.90 -5.03
C PHE A 860 -4.31 -12.30 -6.08
N GLY A 861 -5.60 -12.30 -5.72
CA GLY A 861 -6.70 -12.46 -6.69
C GLY A 861 -6.66 -11.36 -7.75
N ARG A 862 -6.61 -10.09 -7.34
CA ARG A 862 -6.52 -8.95 -8.27
C ARG A 862 -5.20 -8.97 -9.07
N ILE A 863 -4.06 -9.29 -8.44
CA ILE A 863 -2.78 -9.43 -9.16
C ILE A 863 -2.84 -10.53 -10.23
N ALA A 864 -3.44 -11.69 -9.92
CA ALA A 864 -3.64 -12.77 -10.88
C ALA A 864 -4.59 -12.36 -12.01
N GLY A 865 -5.68 -11.65 -11.69
CA GLY A 865 -6.65 -11.14 -12.67
C GLY A 865 -6.01 -10.17 -13.67
N ASP A 866 -5.28 -9.17 -13.18
CA ASP A 866 -4.48 -8.24 -14.00
C ASP A 866 -3.52 -9.00 -14.94
N ARG A 867 -2.78 -9.99 -14.42
CA ARG A 867 -1.75 -10.70 -15.19
C ARG A 867 -2.27 -11.75 -16.15
N ALA A 868 -3.40 -12.38 -15.85
CA ALA A 868 -4.11 -13.24 -16.78
C ALA A 868 -4.73 -12.42 -17.91
N ALA A 869 -5.30 -11.24 -17.61
CA ALA A 869 -5.93 -10.38 -18.62
C ALA A 869 -4.93 -9.77 -19.61
N THR A 870 -3.77 -9.28 -19.14
CA THR A 870 -2.79 -8.65 -20.06
C THR A 870 -1.86 -9.65 -20.75
N ILE A 871 -2.07 -10.97 -20.61
CA ILE A 871 -1.14 -12.02 -21.07
C ILE A 871 -0.82 -11.96 -22.57
N LEU A 872 -1.81 -11.58 -23.39
CA LEU A 872 -1.67 -11.36 -24.84
C LEU A 872 -1.43 -9.88 -25.15
N GLN A 873 -0.55 -9.60 -26.12
CA GLN A 873 -0.13 -8.25 -26.50
C GLN A 873 -0.02 -8.12 -28.02
N LYS A 874 -0.38 -6.95 -28.55
CA LYS A 874 -0.31 -6.62 -30.00
C LYS A 874 1.11 -6.61 -30.57
N LYS A 875 2.14 -6.51 -29.72
CA LYS A 875 3.56 -6.50 -30.10
C LYS A 875 4.31 -7.64 -29.38
N PRO A 876 5.22 -8.37 -30.06
CA PRO A 876 5.96 -9.48 -29.46
C PRO A 876 7.03 -9.02 -28.45
N VAL A 877 7.51 -7.78 -28.59
CA VAL A 877 8.46 -7.12 -27.68
C VAL A 877 7.84 -5.80 -27.18
N PRO A 878 7.98 -5.46 -25.88
CA PRO A 878 7.45 -4.23 -25.31
C PRO A 878 8.47 -3.08 -25.38
N LEU A 879 9.73 -3.30 -24.97
CA LEU A 879 10.70 -2.23 -24.87
C LEU A 879 11.16 -1.80 -26.26
N SER A 880 11.01 -0.51 -26.53
CA SER A 880 11.54 0.16 -27.72
C SER A 880 12.78 0.97 -27.33
N PHE A 881 13.68 1.22 -28.29
CA PHE A 881 14.81 2.14 -28.10
C PHE A 881 14.41 3.61 -28.33
N LYS A 882 13.27 3.84 -29.01
CA LYS A 882 12.75 5.17 -29.36
C LYS A 882 11.58 5.63 -28.48
N THR A 883 10.77 4.70 -27.97
CA THR A 883 9.52 5.00 -27.24
C THR A 883 9.50 4.36 -25.86
N TRP A 884 8.89 5.06 -24.90
CA TRP A 884 8.74 4.61 -23.52
C TRP A 884 7.55 3.63 -23.39
N THR A 885 7.61 2.73 -22.42
CA THR A 885 6.59 1.72 -22.15
C THR A 885 6.32 1.63 -20.65
N THR A 886 5.06 1.71 -20.23
CA THR A 886 4.67 1.55 -18.83
C THR A 886 4.85 0.10 -18.38
N VAL A 887 5.56 -0.12 -17.27
CA VAL A 887 5.80 -1.41 -16.64
C VAL A 887 5.52 -1.34 -15.14
N ILE A 888 5.01 -2.42 -14.55
CA ILE A 888 4.58 -2.44 -13.14
C ILE A 888 5.62 -3.16 -12.28
N LEU A 889 6.23 -2.46 -11.33
CA LEU A 889 7.03 -3.05 -10.26
C LEU A 889 6.15 -4.04 -9.49
N ARG A 890 6.54 -5.31 -9.35
CA ARG A 890 5.80 -6.28 -8.53
C ARG A 890 6.61 -6.85 -7.38
N GLU A 891 7.93 -6.86 -7.47
CA GLU A 891 8.79 -7.39 -6.42
C GLU A 891 9.95 -6.44 -6.13
N VAL A 892 10.10 -6.12 -4.84
CA VAL A 892 11.24 -5.37 -4.29
C VAL A 892 11.93 -6.28 -3.27
N ARG A 893 13.25 -6.46 -3.41
CA ARG A 893 14.09 -7.15 -2.41
C ARG A 893 15.26 -6.28 -1.97
N GLU A 894 15.56 -6.31 -0.69
CA GLU A 894 16.63 -5.55 -0.03
C GLU A 894 17.12 -6.37 1.18
N GLY A 895 18.30 -6.06 1.71
CA GLY A 895 18.94 -6.81 2.81
C GLY A 895 20.28 -7.46 2.42
N GLY A 896 20.89 -8.18 3.37
CA GLY A 896 22.31 -8.56 3.38
C GLY A 896 22.89 -9.10 2.05
N MET A 897 22.27 -10.12 1.46
CA MET A 897 22.76 -10.73 0.21
C MET A 897 22.79 -9.77 -1.01
N TYR A 898 22.09 -8.65 -0.95
CA TYR A 898 22.07 -7.61 -1.99
C TYR A 898 23.07 -6.47 -1.69
N GLY A 899 23.65 -6.42 -0.50
CA GLY A 899 24.56 -5.36 -0.06
C GLY A 899 23.85 -4.08 0.40
N THR A 900 24.54 -3.30 1.22
CA THR A 900 24.04 -2.07 1.85
C THR A 900 23.64 -1.01 0.80
N GLY A 901 22.40 -0.52 0.88
CA GLY A 901 21.89 0.54 0.00
C GLY A 901 21.55 0.09 -1.43
N SER A 902 21.59 -1.21 -1.71
CA SER A 902 21.14 -1.85 -2.96
C SER A 902 19.74 -2.44 -2.82
N ARG A 903 18.93 -2.30 -3.87
CA ARG A 903 17.61 -2.93 -4.00
C ARG A 903 17.54 -3.72 -5.31
N VAL A 904 16.87 -4.87 -5.31
CA VAL A 904 16.50 -5.60 -6.54
C VAL A 904 15.05 -5.29 -6.84
N LEU A 905 14.81 -4.66 -7.99
CA LEU A 905 13.48 -4.27 -8.47
C LEU A 905 13.12 -5.18 -9.66
N ARG A 906 11.96 -5.85 -9.61
CA ARG A 906 11.44 -6.66 -10.72
C ARG A 906 10.12 -6.12 -11.22
N PHE A 907 10.13 -5.68 -12.47
CA PHE A 907 9.00 -5.09 -13.17
C PHE A 907 8.38 -6.13 -14.11
N ASN A 908 7.06 -6.20 -14.12
CA ASN A 908 6.32 -6.95 -15.12
C ASN A 908 6.34 -6.19 -16.44
N LEU A 909 6.73 -6.90 -17.50
CA LEU A 909 6.46 -6.51 -18.87
C LEU A 909 4.94 -6.57 -19.12
N PRO A 910 4.37 -5.74 -20.03
CA PRO A 910 2.92 -5.65 -20.24
C PRO A 910 2.23 -7.00 -20.41
N GLY A 911 2.78 -7.90 -21.22
CA GLY A 911 2.31 -9.29 -21.35
C GLY A 911 3.23 -10.31 -20.69
N ALA A 912 2.65 -11.25 -19.93
CA ALA A 912 3.39 -12.29 -19.23
C ALA A 912 4.15 -13.27 -20.16
N LEU A 913 3.86 -13.27 -21.47
CA LEU A 913 4.55 -14.09 -22.49
C LEU A 913 5.57 -13.32 -23.34
N GLN A 914 5.74 -12.01 -23.15
CA GLN A 914 6.70 -11.19 -23.90
C GLN A 914 8.14 -11.42 -23.42
N ARG A 915 9.12 -11.33 -24.33
CA ARG A 915 10.54 -11.09 -23.99
C ARG A 915 10.77 -9.58 -23.80
N SER A 916 11.87 -9.18 -23.17
CA SER A 916 12.18 -7.74 -22.99
C SER A 916 12.38 -6.99 -24.32
N GLY A 917 12.93 -7.67 -25.33
CA GLY A 917 13.33 -7.07 -26.63
C GLY A 917 14.79 -6.59 -26.68
N LEU A 918 15.56 -6.82 -25.61
CA LEU A 918 16.97 -6.46 -25.51
C LEU A 918 17.89 -7.61 -25.98
N GLN A 919 19.18 -7.34 -26.13
CA GLN A 919 20.25 -8.35 -26.21
C GLN A 919 21.01 -8.49 -24.88
N LEU A 920 21.91 -9.46 -24.79
CA LEU A 920 22.75 -9.65 -23.60
C LEU A 920 23.78 -8.51 -23.52
N GLY A 921 23.90 -7.87 -22.36
CA GLY A 921 24.76 -6.70 -22.14
C GLY A 921 24.05 -5.34 -22.30
N GLN A 922 22.93 -5.26 -23.04
CA GLN A 922 22.20 -4.00 -23.23
C GLN A 922 21.51 -3.53 -21.95
N PHE A 923 21.50 -2.22 -21.73
CA PHE A 923 20.89 -1.58 -20.57
C PHE A 923 19.53 -0.95 -20.89
N ILE A 924 18.85 -0.46 -19.86
CA ILE A 924 17.57 0.27 -19.97
C ILE A 924 17.67 1.67 -19.37
N ALA A 925 16.79 2.56 -19.83
CA ALA A 925 16.41 3.75 -19.09
C ALA A 925 15.06 3.51 -18.41
N ILE A 926 14.93 3.93 -17.16
CA ILE A 926 13.65 4.04 -16.45
C ILE A 926 13.42 5.52 -16.16
N ARG A 927 12.19 6.00 -16.34
CA ARG A 927 11.77 7.35 -15.93
C ARG A 927 10.51 7.35 -15.07
N GLY A 928 10.34 8.44 -14.33
CA GLY A 928 9.14 8.76 -13.59
C GLY A 928 9.13 10.22 -13.15
N GLU A 929 8.21 10.58 -12.27
CA GLU A 929 8.05 11.91 -11.69
C GLU A 929 8.45 11.89 -10.20
N TRP A 930 9.04 12.97 -9.68
CA TRP A 930 9.40 13.13 -8.27
C TRP A 930 9.65 14.61 -7.96
N ASP A 931 8.98 15.18 -6.96
CA ASP A 931 9.10 16.59 -6.58
C ASP A 931 8.86 17.57 -7.76
N GLY A 932 7.91 17.24 -8.64
CA GLY A 932 7.56 17.98 -9.86
C GLY A 932 8.60 17.87 -10.97
N GLN A 933 9.51 16.89 -10.91
CA GLN A 933 10.63 16.73 -11.85
C GLN A 933 10.57 15.36 -12.54
N GLN A 934 10.76 15.33 -13.86
CA GLN A 934 10.96 14.07 -14.58
C GLN A 934 12.38 13.55 -14.33
N LEU A 935 12.50 12.46 -13.58
CA LEU A 935 13.77 11.78 -13.31
C LEU A 935 14.00 10.66 -14.32
N ILE A 936 15.25 10.46 -14.73
CA ILE A 936 15.69 9.37 -15.61
C ILE A 936 16.90 8.68 -14.95
N GLY A 937 16.81 7.37 -14.76
CA GLY A 937 17.91 6.52 -14.29
C GLY A 937 18.24 5.42 -15.31
N TYR A 938 19.52 5.06 -15.39
CA TYR A 938 20.02 4.03 -16.31
C TYR A 938 20.47 2.79 -15.54
N TYR A 939 19.98 1.61 -15.93
CA TYR A 939 20.19 0.37 -15.18
C TYR A 939 20.44 -0.82 -16.12
N SER A 940 21.37 -1.70 -15.75
CA SER A 940 21.57 -2.98 -16.44
C SER A 940 20.61 -4.05 -15.91
N PRO A 941 19.88 -4.78 -16.77
CA PRO A 941 19.05 -5.90 -16.34
C PRO A 941 19.88 -7.08 -15.82
N ILE A 942 19.43 -7.69 -14.72
CA ILE A 942 19.94 -8.97 -14.18
C ILE A 942 19.12 -10.17 -14.69
N THR A 943 17.98 -9.93 -15.33
CA THR A 943 17.22 -10.94 -16.11
C THR A 943 17.87 -11.15 -17.48
N LEU A 944 17.85 -12.39 -17.97
CA LEU A 944 18.25 -12.71 -19.34
C LEU A 944 17.19 -12.19 -20.32
N PRO A 945 17.54 -11.85 -21.58
CA PRO A 945 16.54 -11.35 -22.53
C PRO A 945 15.47 -12.38 -22.95
N ASP A 946 15.68 -13.66 -22.62
CA ASP A 946 14.72 -14.75 -22.84
C ASP A 946 13.99 -15.21 -21.56
N ASP A 947 14.10 -14.43 -20.48
CA ASP A 947 13.13 -14.47 -19.39
C ASP A 947 11.84 -13.82 -19.91
N LEU A 948 10.67 -14.41 -19.62
CA LEU A 948 9.38 -13.94 -20.14
C LEU A 948 8.59 -13.19 -19.08
N GLY A 949 7.86 -12.17 -19.50
CA GLY A 949 6.89 -11.45 -18.67
C GLY A 949 7.47 -10.53 -17.58
N VAL A 950 8.78 -10.54 -17.38
CA VAL A 950 9.48 -9.83 -16.30
C VAL A 950 10.82 -9.25 -16.77
N ILE A 951 11.21 -8.11 -16.20
CA ILE A 951 12.56 -7.55 -16.29
C ILE A 951 13.00 -7.12 -14.89
N GLY A 952 14.19 -7.57 -14.47
CA GLY A 952 14.75 -7.28 -13.16
C GLY A 952 16.03 -6.46 -13.26
N ILE A 953 16.23 -5.51 -12.36
CA ILE A 953 17.46 -4.73 -12.21
C ILE A 953 18.02 -4.79 -10.79
N LEU A 954 19.30 -4.48 -10.67
CA LEU A 954 19.94 -4.09 -9.42
C LEU A 954 20.03 -2.56 -9.37
N ALA A 955 19.37 -1.94 -8.40
CA ALA A 955 19.34 -0.51 -8.21
C ALA A 955 20.26 -0.09 -7.04
N ARG A 956 21.44 0.44 -7.40
CA ARG A 956 22.33 1.29 -6.57
C ARG A 956 21.61 2.59 -6.16
N SER A 957 21.75 3.07 -4.92
CA SER A 957 21.24 4.39 -4.50
C SER A 957 22.37 5.37 -4.14
N ASP A 958 22.73 6.24 -5.08
CA ASP A 958 23.75 7.29 -5.03
C ASP A 958 23.20 8.65 -4.49
N LYS A 959 24.01 9.71 -4.38
CA LYS A 959 23.55 10.96 -3.73
C LYS A 959 22.68 11.80 -4.66
N GLY A 960 21.35 11.80 -4.48
CA GLY A 960 20.44 12.72 -5.20
C GLY A 960 18.95 12.39 -5.08
N THR A 961 18.11 13.12 -5.82
CA THR A 961 16.66 12.88 -5.96
C THR A 961 16.35 11.52 -6.59
N LEU A 962 17.16 11.07 -7.55
CA LEU A 962 17.01 9.74 -8.18
C LEU A 962 17.06 8.60 -7.14
N LYS A 963 17.94 8.70 -6.15
CA LYS A 963 17.98 7.77 -5.01
C LYS A 963 16.71 7.81 -4.19
N GLU A 964 16.22 9.00 -3.85
CA GLU A 964 15.01 9.15 -3.03
C GLU A 964 13.81 8.48 -3.73
N TRP A 965 13.64 8.74 -5.03
CA TRP A 965 12.62 8.12 -5.87
C TRP A 965 12.76 6.58 -5.95
N ILE A 966 13.95 6.06 -6.32
CA ILE A 966 14.24 4.62 -6.40
C ILE A 966 14.08 3.90 -5.04
N SER A 967 14.31 4.60 -3.93
CA SER A 967 14.12 4.07 -2.58
C SER A 967 12.66 4.10 -2.13
N ALA A 968 11.84 4.96 -2.74
CA ALA A 968 10.41 5.09 -2.48
C ALA A 968 9.52 4.18 -3.34
N LEU A 969 10.05 3.60 -4.43
CA LEU A 969 9.34 2.63 -5.28
C LEU A 969 8.98 1.34 -4.50
N GLU A 970 7.75 0.87 -4.66
CA GLU A 970 7.12 -0.23 -3.93
C GLU A 970 6.30 -1.19 -4.84
N PRO A 971 5.88 -2.38 -4.35
CA PRO A 971 5.04 -3.30 -5.11
C PRO A 971 3.72 -2.71 -5.63
N GLY A 972 3.60 -2.73 -6.95
CA GLY A 972 2.46 -2.27 -7.77
C GLY A 972 2.64 -0.90 -8.39
N ASP A 973 3.85 -0.34 -8.39
CA ASP A 973 4.14 0.98 -8.95
C ASP A 973 4.42 0.94 -10.47
N ALA A 974 3.90 1.92 -11.20
CA ALA A 974 3.92 2.04 -12.65
C ALA A 974 4.98 3.04 -13.13
N VAL A 975 6.15 2.54 -13.57
CA VAL A 975 7.22 3.37 -14.15
C VAL A 975 7.23 3.28 -15.67
N GLU A 976 7.86 4.23 -16.34
CA GLU A 976 8.11 4.15 -17.79
C GLU A 976 9.52 3.63 -18.06
N MET A 977 9.65 2.71 -19.02
CA MET A 977 10.91 2.03 -19.34
C MET A 977 11.16 2.01 -20.85
N LYS A 978 12.43 2.11 -21.26
CA LYS A 978 12.86 1.94 -22.66
C LYS A 978 14.20 1.22 -22.75
N GLY A 979 14.48 0.62 -23.92
CA GLY A 979 15.80 0.04 -24.21
C GLY A 979 16.85 1.11 -24.50
N CYS A 980 18.10 0.83 -24.15
CA CYS A 980 19.28 1.61 -24.50
C CYS A 980 20.31 0.72 -25.20
N GLY A 981 21.29 1.33 -25.87
CA GLY A 981 22.37 0.63 -26.56
C GLY A 981 23.41 0.05 -25.59
N GLY A 982 24.69 0.23 -25.92
CA GLY A 982 25.81 -0.35 -25.18
C GLY A 982 26.21 -1.72 -25.71
N LEU A 983 26.82 -2.54 -24.86
CA LEU A 983 27.36 -3.86 -25.17
C LEU A 983 26.29 -4.83 -25.72
N VAL A 984 26.56 -5.45 -26.88
CA VAL A 984 25.71 -6.47 -27.50
C VAL A 984 26.47 -7.79 -27.62
N ILE A 985 26.15 -8.76 -26.77
CA ILE A 985 26.63 -10.13 -26.91
C ILE A 985 25.53 -10.98 -27.57
N GLU A 986 25.81 -11.45 -28.78
CA GLU A 986 24.96 -12.39 -29.50
C GLU A 986 24.97 -13.77 -28.82
N ARG A 987 23.81 -14.44 -28.79
CA ARG A 987 23.62 -15.75 -28.14
C ARG A 987 23.19 -16.78 -29.18
N ARG A 988 24.16 -17.35 -29.90
CA ARG A 988 23.91 -18.24 -31.03
C ARG A 988 23.69 -19.68 -30.57
N PHE A 989 22.46 -20.00 -30.22
CA PHE A 989 22.09 -21.30 -29.64
C PHE A 989 22.38 -22.51 -30.55
N SER A 990 22.31 -22.34 -31.88
CA SER A 990 22.67 -23.36 -32.87
C SER A 990 24.18 -23.65 -32.89
N GLU A 991 25.00 -22.60 -32.95
CA GLU A 991 26.47 -22.66 -32.94
C GLU A 991 27.03 -22.99 -31.54
N ARG A 992 26.20 -22.86 -30.49
CA ARG A 992 26.53 -23.05 -29.06
C ARG A 992 27.59 -22.09 -28.51
N TYR A 993 27.83 -20.96 -29.17
CA TYR A 993 28.77 -19.92 -28.74
C TYR A 993 28.06 -18.60 -28.39
N LEU A 994 28.69 -17.84 -27.49
CA LEU A 994 28.45 -16.40 -27.36
C LEU A 994 29.32 -15.69 -28.41
N TYR A 995 28.81 -14.61 -29.01
CA TYR A 995 29.53 -13.83 -30.02
C TYR A 995 29.57 -12.35 -29.64
N PHE A 996 30.68 -11.67 -29.92
CA PHE A 996 30.82 -10.23 -29.78
C PHE A 996 31.65 -9.66 -30.94
N SER A 997 31.17 -8.60 -31.60
CA SER A 997 31.76 -8.05 -32.84
C SER A 997 32.28 -9.12 -33.82
N GLY A 998 31.45 -10.15 -34.09
CA GLY A 998 31.79 -11.28 -34.98
C GLY A 998 32.71 -12.37 -34.42
N HIS A 999 33.30 -12.18 -33.23
CA HIS A 999 34.23 -13.14 -32.62
C HIS A 999 33.51 -14.16 -31.72
N ALA A 1000 33.82 -15.45 -31.88
CA ALA A 1000 33.32 -16.51 -31.02
C ALA A 1000 34.04 -16.48 -29.66
N LEU A 1001 33.28 -16.31 -28.58
CA LEU A 1001 33.82 -16.15 -27.24
C LEU A 1001 33.93 -17.49 -26.52
N LYS A 1002 35.13 -17.78 -26.00
CA LYS A 1002 35.36 -18.87 -25.06
C LYS A 1002 35.81 -18.39 -23.69
N LYS A 1003 36.41 -17.20 -23.62
CA LYS A 1003 36.97 -16.62 -22.41
C LYS A 1003 36.27 -15.29 -22.13
N LEU A 1004 35.94 -15.05 -20.86
CA LEU A 1004 35.31 -13.82 -20.41
C LEU A 1004 36.11 -13.23 -19.25
N CYS A 1005 36.44 -11.94 -19.35
CA CYS A 1005 36.99 -11.13 -18.28
C CYS A 1005 35.99 -10.01 -17.97
N LEU A 1006 35.53 -9.96 -16.73
CA LEU A 1006 34.44 -9.11 -16.28
C LEU A 1006 34.97 -8.21 -15.16
N ILE A 1007 34.83 -6.90 -15.30
CA ILE A 1007 35.42 -5.93 -14.37
C ILE A 1007 34.33 -4.98 -13.87
N ALA A 1008 33.92 -5.18 -12.62
CA ALA A 1008 32.81 -4.50 -11.98
C ALA A 1008 33.29 -3.51 -10.89
N GLY A 1009 32.69 -2.32 -10.86
CA GLY A 1009 32.82 -1.36 -9.76
C GLY A 1009 31.45 -1.02 -9.18
N GLY A 1010 31.24 -1.30 -7.89
CA GLY A 1010 29.98 -1.02 -7.18
C GLY A 1010 28.75 -1.68 -7.83
N THR A 1011 27.79 -0.89 -8.30
CA THR A 1011 26.58 -1.40 -8.98
C THR A 1011 26.87 -1.97 -10.38
N GLY A 1012 28.06 -1.73 -10.94
CA GLY A 1012 28.53 -2.29 -12.21
C GLY A 1012 28.68 -3.81 -12.26
N VAL A 1013 28.40 -4.52 -11.15
CA VAL A 1013 28.25 -5.98 -11.12
C VAL A 1013 26.96 -6.46 -11.83
N ALA A 1014 25.94 -5.60 -11.96
CA ALA A 1014 24.65 -5.94 -12.56
C ALA A 1014 24.72 -6.57 -13.98
N PRO A 1015 25.39 -5.96 -14.99
CA PRO A 1015 25.55 -6.60 -16.30
C PRO A 1015 26.44 -7.84 -16.24
N MET A 1016 27.43 -7.88 -15.33
CA MET A 1016 28.32 -9.02 -15.19
C MET A 1016 27.56 -10.26 -14.69
N LEU A 1017 26.61 -10.10 -13.77
CA LEU A 1017 25.70 -11.16 -13.33
C LEU A 1017 24.84 -11.71 -14.49
N GLN A 1018 24.35 -10.82 -15.36
CA GLN A 1018 23.60 -11.21 -16.56
C GLN A 1018 24.46 -12.06 -17.50
N ILE A 1019 25.71 -11.63 -17.75
CA ILE A 1019 26.67 -12.30 -18.63
C ILE A 1019 27.12 -13.65 -18.04
N ILE A 1020 27.48 -13.72 -16.75
CA ILE A 1020 27.84 -14.97 -16.07
C ILE A 1020 26.68 -15.96 -16.13
N ARG A 1021 25.45 -15.53 -15.84
CA ARG A 1021 24.24 -16.36 -15.92
C ARG A 1021 23.96 -16.87 -17.33
N ALA A 1022 24.33 -16.13 -18.38
CA ALA A 1022 24.24 -16.61 -19.76
C ALA A 1022 25.33 -17.64 -20.09
N ALA A 1023 26.58 -17.32 -19.76
CA ALA A 1023 27.76 -18.12 -20.10
C ALA A 1023 27.84 -19.45 -19.34
N LEU A 1024 27.41 -19.49 -18.08
CA LEU A 1024 27.34 -20.72 -17.27
C LEU A 1024 26.08 -21.57 -17.53
N LYS A 1025 25.24 -21.20 -18.51
CA LYS A 1025 24.08 -21.99 -18.92
C LYS A 1025 24.39 -22.84 -20.15
N LYS A 1026 23.78 -24.02 -20.27
CA LYS A 1026 23.76 -24.74 -21.55
C LYS A 1026 23.08 -23.88 -22.64
N PRO A 1027 23.46 -24.04 -23.93
CA PRO A 1027 24.58 -24.86 -24.40
C PRO A 1027 25.95 -24.20 -24.19
N PHE A 1028 26.00 -22.88 -23.96
CA PHE A 1028 27.24 -22.08 -23.91
C PHE A 1028 28.28 -22.58 -22.90
N LEU A 1029 27.83 -23.11 -21.74
CA LEU A 1029 28.67 -23.74 -20.70
C LEU A 1029 29.60 -24.83 -21.25
N GLU A 1030 29.24 -25.49 -22.35
CA GLU A 1030 30.06 -26.53 -22.99
C GLU A 1030 31.32 -25.91 -23.62
N ASN A 1031 31.17 -24.75 -24.28
CA ASN A 1031 32.20 -24.05 -25.05
C ASN A 1031 32.98 -22.98 -24.27
N ILE A 1032 32.43 -22.45 -23.17
CA ILE A 1032 33.13 -21.48 -22.31
C ILE A 1032 34.29 -22.20 -21.59
N GLU A 1033 35.52 -21.77 -21.85
CA GLU A 1033 36.74 -22.28 -21.22
C GLU A 1033 36.97 -21.63 -19.84
N SER A 1034 36.79 -20.30 -19.75
CA SER A 1034 37.00 -19.59 -18.48
C SER A 1034 36.23 -18.26 -18.38
N ILE A 1035 35.83 -17.94 -17.15
CA ILE A 1035 35.28 -16.66 -16.74
C ILE A 1035 36.09 -16.15 -15.55
N ARG A 1036 36.50 -14.88 -15.59
CA ARG A 1036 37.15 -14.18 -14.48
C ARG A 1036 36.37 -12.91 -14.16
N LEU A 1037 36.07 -12.69 -12.89
CA LEU A 1037 35.42 -11.47 -12.38
C LEU A 1037 36.36 -10.77 -11.41
N ILE A 1038 36.66 -9.49 -11.67
CA ILE A 1038 37.17 -8.58 -10.63
C ILE A 1038 35.99 -7.69 -10.20
N TYR A 1039 35.69 -7.65 -8.91
CA TYR A 1039 34.61 -6.82 -8.37
C TYR A 1039 35.11 -5.90 -7.25
N ALA A 1040 35.23 -4.61 -7.57
CA ALA A 1040 35.66 -3.56 -6.64
C ALA A 1040 34.48 -2.85 -5.95
N ALA A 1041 34.63 -2.53 -4.66
CA ALA A 1041 33.70 -1.73 -3.87
C ALA A 1041 34.42 -0.95 -2.75
N GLU A 1042 33.71 -0.03 -2.05
CA GLU A 1042 34.34 0.75 -0.97
C GLU A 1042 34.58 -0.08 0.29
N ASP A 1043 33.65 -0.97 0.65
CA ASP A 1043 33.73 -1.87 1.81
C ASP A 1043 32.96 -3.18 1.56
N VAL A 1044 33.17 -4.16 2.44
CA VAL A 1044 32.62 -5.52 2.29
C VAL A 1044 31.09 -5.57 2.28
N SER A 1045 30.41 -4.59 2.90
CA SER A 1045 28.94 -4.56 2.95
C SER A 1045 28.31 -4.13 1.63
N GLU A 1046 29.09 -3.53 0.73
CA GLU A 1046 28.64 -3.08 -0.58
C GLU A 1046 28.63 -4.17 -1.67
N LEU A 1047 29.24 -5.33 -1.41
CA LEU A 1047 29.44 -6.41 -2.38
C LEU A 1047 28.14 -7.20 -2.62
N THR A 1048 27.25 -6.64 -3.44
CA THR A 1048 26.01 -7.29 -3.88
C THR A 1048 26.28 -8.68 -4.45
N TYR A 1049 25.56 -9.69 -3.96
CA TYR A 1049 25.68 -11.09 -4.40
C TYR A 1049 27.08 -11.71 -4.18
N ARG A 1050 27.83 -11.30 -3.14
CA ARG A 1050 29.12 -11.91 -2.80
C ARG A 1050 29.04 -13.43 -2.59
N GLU A 1051 28.24 -13.87 -1.62
CA GLU A 1051 28.07 -15.30 -1.26
C GLU A 1051 27.64 -16.16 -2.45
N LEU A 1052 26.80 -15.58 -3.32
CA LEU A 1052 26.34 -16.17 -4.57
C LEU A 1052 27.53 -16.49 -5.49
N LEU A 1053 28.37 -15.50 -5.76
CA LEU A 1053 29.55 -15.63 -6.63
C LEU A 1053 30.56 -16.62 -6.03
N GLU A 1054 30.79 -16.59 -4.72
CA GLU A 1054 31.65 -17.53 -4.00
C GLU A 1054 31.13 -18.98 -4.01
N HIS A 1055 29.81 -19.19 -4.14
CA HIS A 1055 29.23 -20.51 -4.38
C HIS A 1055 29.47 -20.97 -5.83
N HIS A 1056 29.20 -20.12 -6.83
CA HIS A 1056 29.48 -20.46 -8.23
C HIS A 1056 30.95 -20.73 -8.52
N GLN A 1057 31.87 -20.06 -7.82
CA GLN A 1057 33.31 -20.35 -7.94
C GLN A 1057 33.62 -21.82 -7.59
N ARG A 1058 32.99 -22.34 -6.53
CA ARG A 1058 33.13 -23.75 -6.10
C ARG A 1058 32.50 -24.70 -7.11
N ASP A 1059 31.25 -24.45 -7.50
CA ASP A 1059 30.47 -25.35 -8.37
C ASP A 1059 30.96 -25.40 -9.82
N SER A 1060 31.56 -24.33 -10.33
CA SER A 1060 31.92 -24.19 -11.75
C SER A 1060 33.03 -25.11 -12.26
N LYS A 1061 33.58 -26.00 -11.41
CA LYS A 1061 34.75 -26.85 -11.70
C LYS A 1061 35.94 -26.05 -12.26
N GLY A 1062 36.18 -24.86 -11.67
CA GLY A 1062 37.27 -23.95 -12.05
C GLY A 1062 36.98 -23.04 -13.26
N LYS A 1063 35.86 -23.23 -13.97
CA LYS A 1063 35.51 -22.36 -15.11
C LYS A 1063 35.28 -20.91 -14.67
N PHE A 1064 34.63 -20.67 -13.53
CA PHE A 1064 34.42 -19.33 -12.96
C PHE A 1064 35.34 -19.08 -11.75
N ARG A 1065 35.93 -17.87 -11.71
CA ARG A 1065 36.65 -17.35 -10.53
C ARG A 1065 36.34 -15.87 -10.36
N SER A 1066 36.04 -15.45 -9.15
CA SER A 1066 35.91 -14.05 -8.71
C SER A 1066 37.06 -13.65 -7.79
N ILE A 1067 37.47 -12.39 -7.88
CA ILE A 1067 38.33 -11.70 -6.91
C ILE A 1067 37.62 -10.40 -6.54
N PHE A 1068 37.45 -10.18 -5.24
CA PHE A 1068 36.87 -8.96 -4.70
C PHE A 1068 37.98 -7.97 -4.33
N VAL A 1069 37.72 -6.67 -4.51
CA VAL A 1069 38.70 -5.61 -4.26
C VAL A 1069 38.06 -4.54 -3.38
N LEU A 1070 38.67 -4.20 -2.25
CA LEU A 1070 38.12 -3.22 -1.31
C LEU A 1070 39.07 -2.04 -1.06
N ASN A 1071 38.54 -0.82 -1.12
CA ASN A 1071 39.27 0.37 -0.64
C ASN A 1071 39.45 0.34 0.89
N ARG A 1072 38.42 -0.12 1.61
CA ARG A 1072 38.39 -0.20 3.08
C ARG A 1072 38.10 -1.65 3.51
N PRO A 1073 39.09 -2.55 3.41
CA PRO A 1073 38.93 -3.94 3.81
C PRO A 1073 38.72 -4.11 5.33
N PRO A 1074 38.00 -5.17 5.78
CA PRO A 1074 38.02 -5.59 7.17
C PRO A 1074 39.40 -6.16 7.58
N PRO A 1075 39.73 -6.26 8.89
CA PRO A 1075 41.07 -6.64 9.35
C PRO A 1075 41.58 -8.03 8.92
N ILE A 1076 40.71 -8.94 8.48
CA ILE A 1076 41.04 -10.32 8.06
C ILE A 1076 40.72 -10.50 6.56
N TRP A 1077 41.01 -9.48 5.75
CA TRP A 1077 40.81 -9.53 4.30
C TRP A 1077 42.04 -10.09 3.59
N THR A 1078 41.82 -11.11 2.76
CA THR A 1078 42.87 -11.87 2.06
C THR A 1078 42.82 -11.71 0.53
N ASP A 1079 41.88 -10.93 0.02
CA ASP A 1079 41.66 -10.68 -1.41
C ASP A 1079 42.21 -9.30 -1.81
N GLY A 1080 41.78 -8.71 -2.94
CA GLY A 1080 42.32 -7.43 -3.43
C GLY A 1080 42.08 -6.23 -2.50
N VAL A 1081 43.05 -5.31 -2.44
CA VAL A 1081 42.97 -4.06 -1.66
C VAL A 1081 43.31 -2.86 -2.53
N GLY A 1082 42.54 -1.78 -2.40
CA GLY A 1082 42.72 -0.53 -3.14
C GLY A 1082 42.16 -0.58 -4.56
N PHE A 1083 42.91 -0.04 -5.53
CA PHE A 1083 42.45 0.16 -6.91
C PHE A 1083 42.79 -1.02 -7.83
N ILE A 1084 41.99 -1.18 -8.90
CA ILE A 1084 42.28 -2.13 -9.99
C ILE A 1084 43.43 -1.55 -10.84
N ASP A 1085 44.65 -2.04 -10.61
CA ASP A 1085 45.87 -1.58 -11.26
C ASP A 1085 46.44 -2.60 -12.28
N LYS A 1086 47.59 -2.28 -12.88
CA LYS A 1086 48.27 -3.17 -13.83
C LYS A 1086 48.75 -4.48 -13.18
N LYS A 1087 49.17 -4.46 -11.92
CA LYS A 1087 49.69 -5.63 -11.19
C LYS A 1087 48.57 -6.63 -10.90
N LEU A 1088 47.44 -6.16 -10.40
CA LEU A 1088 46.24 -6.97 -10.17
C LEU A 1088 45.75 -7.57 -11.48
N LEU A 1089 45.61 -6.77 -12.54
CA LEU A 1089 45.19 -7.27 -13.86
C LEU A 1089 46.16 -8.34 -14.39
N SER A 1090 47.47 -8.13 -14.32
CA SER A 1090 48.47 -9.10 -14.81
C SER A 1090 48.51 -10.44 -14.04
N SER A 1091 47.95 -10.49 -12.83
CA SER A 1091 47.93 -11.68 -11.96
C SER A 1091 46.56 -12.36 -11.82
N SER A 1092 45.47 -11.66 -12.18
CA SER A 1092 44.10 -12.07 -11.83
C SER A 1092 43.22 -12.51 -13.01
N VAL A 1093 43.52 -12.05 -14.23
CA VAL A 1093 42.69 -12.30 -15.43
C VAL A 1093 43.47 -13.05 -16.52
N GLN A 1094 42.77 -13.55 -17.54
CA GLN A 1094 43.38 -14.32 -18.63
C GLN A 1094 44.37 -13.45 -19.45
N PRO A 1095 45.46 -14.02 -20.00
CA PRO A 1095 46.31 -13.29 -20.95
C PRO A 1095 45.54 -12.92 -22.23
N PRO A 1096 46.00 -11.91 -23.00
CA PRO A 1096 45.38 -11.50 -24.27
C PRO A 1096 45.13 -12.67 -25.23
N ALA A 1097 43.91 -12.76 -25.76
CA ALA A 1097 43.51 -13.79 -26.72
C ALA A 1097 42.39 -13.28 -27.65
N LYS A 1098 42.29 -13.87 -28.85
CA LYS A 1098 41.28 -13.51 -29.87
C LYS A 1098 39.87 -14.03 -29.54
N ASP A 1099 39.71 -14.83 -28.49
CA ASP A 1099 38.46 -15.42 -28.02
C ASP A 1099 38.07 -14.92 -26.60
N LEU A 1100 38.69 -13.83 -26.16
CA LEU A 1100 38.53 -13.19 -24.86
C LEU A 1100 37.82 -11.83 -24.98
N LEU A 1101 36.57 -11.74 -24.52
CA LEU A 1101 35.90 -10.46 -24.29
C LEU A 1101 36.27 -9.92 -22.92
N VAL A 1102 36.67 -8.65 -22.85
CA VAL A 1102 36.81 -7.90 -21.59
C VAL A 1102 35.69 -6.87 -21.48
N ALA A 1103 34.73 -7.11 -20.57
CA ALA A 1103 33.60 -6.22 -20.31
C ALA A 1103 33.80 -5.46 -18.99
N ILE A 1104 33.66 -4.13 -19.02
CA ILE A 1104 33.94 -3.23 -17.90
C ILE A 1104 32.68 -2.43 -17.55
N CYS A 1105 32.32 -2.34 -16.27
CA CYS A 1105 31.24 -1.46 -15.81
C CYS A 1105 31.51 -0.94 -14.39
N GLY A 1106 31.32 0.37 -14.17
CA GLY A 1106 31.66 1.06 -12.93
C GLY A 1106 32.02 2.51 -13.18
N PRO A 1107 32.63 3.22 -12.21
CA PRO A 1107 32.92 4.65 -12.32
C PRO A 1107 33.81 5.02 -13.52
N PRO A 1108 33.55 6.13 -14.26
CA PRO A 1108 34.32 6.52 -15.44
C PRO A 1108 35.82 6.76 -15.24
N ILE A 1109 36.28 6.92 -14.00
CA ILE A 1109 37.72 6.93 -13.66
C ILE A 1109 38.28 5.51 -13.73
N MET A 1110 37.63 4.55 -13.05
CA MET A 1110 37.99 3.13 -13.06
C MET A 1110 38.00 2.59 -14.50
N GLN A 1111 36.96 2.88 -15.29
CA GLN A 1111 36.88 2.45 -16.69
C GLN A 1111 38.11 2.89 -17.51
N ARG A 1112 38.48 4.17 -17.43
CA ARG A 1112 39.63 4.73 -18.18
C ARG A 1112 40.97 4.16 -17.71
N VAL A 1113 41.18 4.00 -16.40
CA VAL A 1113 42.39 3.38 -15.84
C VAL A 1113 42.51 1.93 -16.33
N VAL A 1114 41.45 1.13 -16.18
CA VAL A 1114 41.45 -0.28 -16.59
C VAL A 1114 41.70 -0.43 -18.10
N LYS A 1115 41.03 0.33 -18.97
CA LYS A 1115 41.28 0.30 -20.42
C LYS A 1115 42.72 0.69 -20.77
N THR A 1116 43.32 1.63 -20.04
CA THR A 1116 44.72 2.04 -20.22
C THR A 1116 45.70 0.93 -19.79
N CYS A 1117 45.46 0.30 -18.64
CA CYS A 1117 46.26 -0.82 -18.16
C CYS A 1117 46.19 -2.01 -19.12
N LEU A 1118 44.99 -2.39 -19.58
CA LEU A 1118 44.78 -3.48 -20.56
C LEU A 1118 45.48 -3.20 -21.90
N LYS A 1119 45.38 -1.98 -22.45
CA LYS A 1119 46.13 -1.58 -23.64
C LYS A 1119 47.64 -1.74 -23.44
N SER A 1120 48.15 -1.37 -22.26
CA SER A 1120 49.57 -1.53 -21.89
C SER A 1120 49.99 -2.98 -21.56
N LEU A 1121 49.04 -3.92 -21.57
CA LEU A 1121 49.24 -5.36 -21.40
C LEU A 1121 49.03 -6.14 -22.72
N GLY A 1122 48.84 -5.45 -23.86
CA GLY A 1122 48.70 -6.08 -25.18
C GLY A 1122 47.32 -6.66 -25.50
N TYR A 1123 46.27 -6.24 -24.78
CA TYR A 1123 44.90 -6.66 -25.10
C TYR A 1123 44.39 -6.02 -26.40
N ASP A 1124 43.62 -6.78 -27.18
CA ASP A 1124 42.93 -6.26 -28.35
C ASP A 1124 41.81 -5.29 -27.91
N MET A 1125 41.99 -4.01 -28.21
CA MET A 1125 41.03 -2.95 -27.87
C MET A 1125 39.75 -3.00 -28.72
N GLN A 1126 39.64 -3.90 -29.70
CA GLN A 1126 38.35 -4.27 -30.29
C GLN A 1126 37.52 -5.14 -29.33
N LEU A 1127 38.15 -6.03 -28.56
CA LEU A 1127 37.50 -6.94 -27.61
C LEU A 1127 37.48 -6.41 -26.14
N VAL A 1128 37.96 -5.18 -25.91
CA VAL A 1128 37.83 -4.47 -24.62
C VAL A 1128 36.73 -3.40 -24.73
N ARG A 1129 35.64 -3.54 -23.97
CA ARG A 1129 34.49 -2.63 -23.98
C ARG A 1129 34.04 -2.24 -22.58
N THR A 1130 33.51 -1.03 -22.45
CA THR A 1130 32.61 -0.70 -21.35
C THR A 1130 31.18 -1.11 -21.72
N VAL A 1131 30.32 -1.34 -20.72
CA VAL A 1131 28.93 -1.80 -20.97
C VAL A 1131 28.06 -0.71 -21.62
N ASP A 1132 28.41 0.55 -21.42
CA ASP A 1132 27.79 1.75 -21.95
C ASP A 1132 28.34 2.20 -23.34
N GLU A 1133 29.44 1.63 -23.81
CA GLU A 1133 30.00 1.90 -25.16
C GLU A 1133 29.09 1.32 -26.27
N VAL A 1134 28.56 2.19 -27.12
CA VAL A 1134 27.75 1.81 -28.30
C VAL A 1134 28.66 1.39 -29.44
N GLU A 1135 28.38 0.26 -30.09
CA GLU A 1135 29.07 -0.11 -31.33
C GLU A 1135 28.78 0.90 -32.45
N THR A 1136 29.82 1.54 -32.97
CA THR A 1136 29.76 2.27 -34.25
C THR A 1136 29.59 1.24 -35.37
N GLN A 1137 28.37 1.09 -35.87
CA GLN A 1137 28.12 0.26 -37.06
C GLN A 1137 28.95 0.79 -38.23
N ASN A 1138 29.88 -0.02 -38.72
CA ASN A 1138 30.53 0.24 -40.00
C ASN A 1138 29.46 0.24 -41.09
N SER A 1139 29.36 1.34 -41.84
CA SER A 1139 28.37 1.58 -42.89
C SER A 1139 28.70 0.83 -44.20
N SER A 1140 29.00 -0.47 -44.09
CA SER A 1140 29.53 -1.30 -45.18
C SER A 1140 28.92 -2.70 -45.27
N LYS A 1141 27.58 -2.77 -45.14
CA LYS A 1141 26.68 -3.73 -45.82
C LYS A 1141 25.20 -3.38 -45.58
N MET A 1142 24.60 -2.74 -46.58
CA MET A 1142 23.21 -3.01 -46.97
C MET A 1142 23.20 -4.20 -47.94
#